data_AF-A0A8B6GA65-F1
#
_entry.id   AF-A0A8B6GA65-F1
#
_cell.length_a   1.000
_cell.length_b   1.000
_cell.length_c   1.000
_cell.angle_alpha   90.00
_cell.angle_beta   90.00
_cell.angle_gamma   90.00
#
_symmetry.space_group_name_H-M   'P 1'
#
loop_
_entity.id
_entity.type
_entity.pdbx_description
1 polymer ?
#
loop_
_entity_poly.entity_id
_entity_poly.type
_entity_poly.pdbx_seq_one_letter_code
_entity_poly.pdbx_strand_id
1 'polypeptide(L)'
;MGLQDFMTVFSNLDPSCKGFVTSHQVLEFCQSIYHSSISVEQIEHAITQICGSTSSGRVSRQQFIAVLEEIERRRSVEEQAYWDFQALDYKGTNRISLKDALMMFREFHGDRFSLYTWKEFLQSRDDPGEQVYFDEIRLWLCNYPSGEPASKDQITQEEEQLIKIQSRHQSDTINKLKQIQDDKEEIQEYLDNAQYNAQRRRNKWDKQGLEAMLFDDGLEADDDTTSTKSKDTITMSDVNDAMTQKYDKLKSKLLWEMAKMSAAMESDRHEIFQQLCREEKQYSREGSLQDRIGGLSGSRLDLIATLTGLMGEVRSHDLKRKEQTEKKRETLRQQGMKEQDIDKAIQTEYQGVISGDTTCGASLINLIERFKLEKEETMMAVKSRASMSSVALENEYYRLLRQHLLLTDEWGFPALAMAVGLAERPQQYRSTKGNDWDRNRSEQLSQIQLEDRKGRKLQHTPADLVDSNKLDDLGLTDLKQHLIKEIVQKHFYEREAMINMLQGRESEQQKKKAHQMSSQERKKRLKVLRNQQISWSQSNSDDTQHLHQILTEAVALYCEVRREELLPTASIVTDNVVAECVLADLIQRQEVEYEASLEQFVSKQVKSDVIFLIKKENKMRIKEHFDNISFVALGTIEISAEDKDYVDALDVKYDTLRKNILRMGLEYKMGTEWKQLNEKERKKYIKEKEKEERKLRGLGQLQDMESLIGPKSKALPSLRQLIGEEKSEYEKRLKEQRKIGQNQEDEPPAEKFPHMNFLADLVPRYDNEQEAMLIWLKSTSTKQLPVKTQRLKIVLLKLETFCAQLEEDFEVSALSVGLIERLMAALQNRHPKDQSRQYDLAMRRTRLRLANLQQKEPTKKKEKSFTPEKGDLTGWQTAYLYEVMKRHYDEREQLLKYLQDESITELMEAASEMSADERKSRLAELQTKRRKLDLANSGDKEDYISILEEAVAISAIGRKSGRTSMEEVTVTTLRDLQDRQDRELAKLIQNIENVTEEQLETKLEEEKDARQQGTVHNVFDILTQTDDSVKEDELILSLEKKYSRLQDSLLSECLCQSCGKESWDKMAEKDKLVKLVHLKEQVKDMIQKGNYLCNSIFKFISLV
;
A
#
# COMPACT_ATOMS: atom_id res chain seq x y z
N MET A 1 6.11 50.47 5.27
CA MET A 1 4.66 50.65 5.06
C MET A 1 4.45 51.99 4.35
N GLY A 2 3.69 52.02 3.26
CA GLY A 2 3.42 53.27 2.51
C GLY A 2 2.57 54.22 3.35
N LEU A 3 2.96 55.49 3.40
CA LEU A 3 2.25 56.57 4.10
C LEU A 3 0.81 56.69 3.58
N GLN A 4 -0.15 56.06 4.26
CA GLN A 4 -1.53 56.54 4.24
C GLN A 4 -1.52 57.92 4.88
N ASP A 5 -2.13 58.90 4.23
CA ASP A 5 -2.23 60.26 4.78
C ASP A 5 -2.99 60.18 6.12
N PHE A 6 -2.27 60.28 7.24
CA PHE A 6 -2.81 60.17 8.61
C PHE A 6 -3.94 61.17 8.88
N MET A 7 -4.04 62.23 8.07
CA MET A 7 -5.13 63.20 8.12
C MET A 7 -6.44 62.63 7.55
N THR A 8 -6.35 61.70 6.60
CA THR A 8 -7.50 60.94 6.07
C THR A 8 -7.96 59.90 7.09
N VAL A 9 -7.02 59.29 7.82
CA VAL A 9 -7.30 58.36 8.93
C VAL A 9 -8.04 59.07 10.06
N PHE A 10 -7.60 60.27 10.46
CA PHE A 10 -8.32 61.07 11.46
C PHE A 10 -9.77 61.37 11.02
N SER A 11 -9.98 61.73 9.76
CA SER A 11 -11.33 61.96 9.22
C SER A 11 -12.21 60.71 9.21
N ASN A 12 -11.63 59.52 9.03
CA ASN A 12 -12.36 58.26 9.12
C ASN A 12 -12.74 57.90 10.57
N LEU A 13 -11.89 58.25 11.54
CA LEU A 13 -12.12 58.02 12.97
C LEU A 13 -13.07 59.05 13.60
N ASP A 14 -13.22 60.23 12.99
CA ASP A 14 -14.23 61.23 13.33
C ASP A 14 -15.31 61.39 12.23
N PRO A 15 -16.14 60.36 11.98
CA PRO A 15 -17.16 60.41 10.93
C PRO A 15 -18.25 61.46 11.22
N SER A 16 -18.33 61.92 12.46
CA SER A 16 -19.26 62.98 12.90
C SER A 16 -18.70 64.39 12.74
N CYS A 17 -17.45 64.55 12.29
CA CYS A 17 -16.75 65.84 12.13
C CYS A 17 -16.76 66.71 13.41
N LYS A 18 -16.60 66.09 14.59
CA LYS A 18 -16.55 66.77 15.90
C LYS A 18 -15.24 67.56 16.11
N GLY A 19 -14.21 67.30 15.30
CA GLY A 19 -12.90 67.95 15.36
C GLY A 19 -11.91 67.31 16.35
N PHE A 20 -12.30 66.21 16.99
CA PHE A 20 -11.48 65.44 17.93
C PHE A 20 -11.86 63.96 17.90
N VAL A 21 -10.90 63.09 18.26
CA VAL A 21 -11.06 61.63 18.38
C VAL A 21 -10.92 61.23 19.85
N THR A 22 -11.67 60.24 20.31
CA THR A 22 -11.61 59.77 21.73
C THR A 22 -10.57 58.66 21.93
N SER A 23 -10.13 58.44 23.19
CA SER A 23 -9.21 57.36 23.55
C SER A 23 -9.65 55.98 23.03
N HIS A 24 -10.94 55.67 23.09
CA HIS A 24 -11.51 54.42 22.57
C HIS A 24 -11.34 54.28 21.05
N GLN A 25 -11.57 55.36 20.30
CA GLN A 25 -11.42 55.35 18.83
C GLN A 25 -9.95 55.22 18.41
N VAL A 26 -9.02 55.79 19.20
CA VAL A 26 -7.58 55.60 19.00
C VAL A 26 -7.17 54.16 19.33
N LEU A 27 -7.73 53.55 20.38
CA LEU A 27 -7.48 52.15 20.74
C LEU A 27 -7.95 51.17 19.65
N GLU A 28 -9.19 51.33 19.15
CA GLU A 28 -9.72 50.49 18.05
C GLU A 28 -8.83 50.59 16.81
N PHE A 29 -8.38 51.80 16.48
CA PHE A 29 -7.45 52.02 15.37
C PHE A 29 -6.12 51.29 15.60
N CYS A 30 -5.50 51.43 16.77
CA CYS A 30 -4.22 50.78 17.07
C CYS A 30 -4.33 49.25 17.07
N GLN A 31 -5.43 48.68 17.59
CA GLN A 31 -5.70 47.24 17.56
C GLN A 31 -5.90 46.70 16.14
N SER A 32 -6.38 47.53 15.20
CA SER A 32 -6.51 47.13 13.79
C SER A 32 -5.16 47.01 13.07
N ILE A 33 -4.13 47.68 13.59
CA ILE A 33 -2.79 47.74 12.97
C ILE A 33 -1.84 46.74 13.64
N TYR A 34 -1.88 46.64 14.96
CA TYR A 34 -0.91 45.85 15.73
C TYR A 34 -1.51 44.52 16.18
N HIS A 35 -0.77 43.42 16.02
CA HIS A 35 -1.19 42.07 16.43
C HIS A 35 -1.10 41.85 17.95
N SER A 36 -0.37 42.71 18.66
CA SER A 36 -0.24 42.73 20.13
C SER A 36 -1.23 43.73 20.76
N SER A 37 -1.97 43.32 21.80
CA SER A 37 -2.91 44.20 22.51
C SER A 37 -2.17 45.31 23.26
N ILE A 38 -2.39 46.57 22.88
CA ILE A 38 -1.92 47.74 23.65
C ILE A 38 -2.88 47.98 24.82
N SER A 39 -2.35 48.15 26.03
CA SER A 39 -3.14 48.47 27.22
C SER A 39 -3.87 49.82 27.07
N VAL A 40 -5.14 49.86 27.49
CA VAL A 40 -5.96 51.09 27.51
C VAL A 40 -5.27 52.18 28.32
N GLU A 41 -4.60 51.81 29.42
CA GLU A 41 -3.89 52.72 30.31
C GLU A 41 -2.73 53.42 29.59
N GLN A 42 -2.01 52.73 28.70
CA GLN A 42 -0.89 53.31 27.95
C GLN A 42 -1.38 54.35 26.93
N ILE A 43 -2.54 54.13 26.32
CA ILE A 43 -3.16 55.08 25.38
C ILE A 43 -3.65 56.32 26.13
N GLU A 44 -4.30 56.15 27.28
CA GLU A 44 -4.75 57.28 28.10
C GLU A 44 -3.59 58.13 28.62
N HIS A 45 -2.47 57.49 29.00
CA HIS A 45 -1.26 58.21 29.40
C HIS A 45 -0.56 58.90 28.22
N ALA A 46 -0.51 58.28 27.04
CA ALA A 46 0.00 58.94 25.83
C ALA A 46 -0.81 60.19 25.47
N ILE A 47 -2.14 60.11 25.56
CA ILE A 47 -3.05 61.24 25.32
C ILE A 47 -2.85 62.31 26.40
N THR A 48 -2.77 61.93 27.67
CA THR A 48 -2.56 62.88 28.77
C THR A 48 -1.21 63.60 28.64
N GLN A 49 -0.17 62.90 28.19
CA GLN A 49 1.17 63.46 28.00
C GLN A 49 1.22 64.52 26.89
N ILE A 50 0.56 64.27 25.75
CA ILE A 50 0.62 65.15 24.57
C ILE A 50 -0.47 66.23 24.59
N CYS A 51 -1.68 65.88 25.03
CA CYS A 51 -2.85 66.76 25.03
C CYS A 51 -3.09 67.46 26.38
N GLY A 52 -2.39 67.05 27.45
CA GLY A 52 -2.54 67.58 28.80
C GLY A 52 -3.74 67.02 29.56
N SER A 53 -3.69 67.06 30.90
CA SER A 53 -4.71 66.49 31.81
C SER A 53 -6.09 67.15 31.68
N THR A 54 -6.17 68.35 31.09
CA THR A 54 -7.43 69.07 30.85
C THR A 54 -8.17 68.60 29.60
N SER A 55 -7.57 67.72 28.77
CA SER A 55 -8.15 67.25 27.51
C SER A 55 -9.21 66.15 27.67
N SER A 56 -9.37 65.57 28.86
CA SER A 56 -10.37 64.53 29.18
C SER A 56 -10.42 63.39 28.14
N GLY A 57 -9.26 62.93 27.66
CA GLY A 57 -9.16 61.82 26.71
C GLY A 57 -9.53 62.16 25.26
N ARG A 58 -9.55 63.46 24.90
CA ARG A 58 -9.86 63.94 23.54
C ARG A 58 -8.60 64.37 22.81
N VAL A 59 -8.42 63.86 21.58
CA VAL A 59 -7.27 64.14 20.73
C VAL A 59 -7.69 65.04 19.58
N SER A 60 -7.13 66.25 19.52
CA SER A 60 -7.39 67.20 18.44
C SER A 60 -6.68 66.79 17.15
N ARG A 61 -7.17 67.27 16.01
CA ARG A 61 -6.59 66.98 14.69
C ARG A 61 -5.10 67.36 14.57
N GLN A 62 -4.65 68.38 15.30
CA GLN A 62 -3.26 68.85 15.28
C GLN A 62 -2.32 67.96 16.12
N GLN A 63 -2.85 67.35 17.19
CA GLN A 63 -2.06 66.53 18.13
C GLN A 63 -2.10 65.04 17.80
N PHE A 64 -2.94 64.63 16.84
CA PHE A 64 -3.16 63.21 16.52
C PHE A 64 -1.90 62.44 16.15
N ILE A 65 -1.04 63.02 15.30
CA ILE A 65 0.21 62.36 14.89
C ILE A 65 1.16 62.23 16.08
N ALA A 66 1.30 63.28 16.90
CA ALA A 66 2.15 63.24 18.09
C ALA A 66 1.66 62.23 19.14
N VAL A 67 0.35 62.02 19.26
CA VAL A 67 -0.22 60.96 20.12
C VAL A 67 0.12 59.58 19.58
N LEU A 68 0.02 59.34 18.26
CA LEU A 68 0.37 58.05 17.66
C LEU A 68 1.88 57.75 17.79
N GLU A 69 2.74 58.74 17.61
CA GLU A 69 4.19 58.60 17.81
C GLU A 69 4.53 58.25 19.27
N GLU A 70 3.85 58.88 20.24
CA GLU A 70 4.03 58.57 21.66
C GLU A 70 3.49 57.17 22.03
N ILE A 71 2.40 56.71 21.41
CA ILE A 71 1.90 55.33 21.58
C ILE A 71 2.90 54.32 21.01
N GLU A 72 3.45 54.58 19.82
CA GLU A 72 4.47 53.73 19.20
C GLU A 72 5.73 53.64 20.06
N ARG A 73 6.19 54.77 20.61
CA ARG A 73 7.32 54.82 21.54
C ARG A 73 7.04 53.98 22.79
N ARG A 74 5.87 54.14 23.41
CA ARG A 74 5.48 53.38 24.62
C ARG A 74 5.39 51.88 24.34
N ARG A 75 4.85 51.47 23.19
CA ARG A 75 4.81 50.05 22.80
C ARG A 75 6.21 49.47 22.63
N SER A 76 7.09 50.17 21.93
CA SER A 76 8.47 49.71 21.72
C SER A 76 9.24 49.58 23.03
N VAL A 77 9.04 50.52 23.97
CA VAL A 77 9.67 50.49 25.29
C VAL A 77 9.11 49.35 26.13
N GLU A 78 7.79 49.15 26.15
CA GLU A 78 7.13 48.06 26.88
C GLU A 78 7.54 46.69 26.37
N GLU A 79 7.62 46.49 25.05
CA GLU A 79 8.06 45.24 24.44
C GLU A 79 9.53 44.92 24.78
N GLN A 80 10.41 45.92 24.72
CA GLN A 80 11.81 45.76 25.11
C GLN A 80 11.94 45.49 26.62
N ALA A 81 11.24 46.25 27.46
CA ALA A 81 11.24 46.09 28.90
C ALA A 81 10.68 44.73 29.32
N TYR A 82 9.70 44.18 28.60
CA TYR A 82 9.18 42.85 28.86
C TYR A 82 10.26 41.79 28.65
N TRP A 83 10.99 41.83 27.54
CA TRP A 83 12.08 40.87 27.29
C TRP A 83 13.23 41.03 28.28
N ASP A 84 13.59 42.26 28.66
CA ASP A 84 14.61 42.53 29.68
C ASP A 84 14.15 42.03 31.07
N PHE A 85 12.86 42.18 31.40
CA PHE A 85 12.27 41.62 32.62
C PHE A 85 12.33 40.09 32.63
N GLN A 86 11.95 39.44 31.52
CA GLN A 86 12.02 37.98 31.37
C GLN A 86 13.46 37.46 31.48
N ALA A 87 14.45 38.21 30.96
CA ALA A 87 15.86 37.87 31.11
C ALA A 87 16.34 37.97 32.57
N LEU A 88 15.79 38.90 33.36
CA LEU A 88 16.10 39.06 34.78
C LEU A 88 15.37 38.03 35.66
N ASP A 89 14.17 37.60 35.25
CA ASP A 89 13.43 36.50 35.85
C ASP A 89 13.90 35.14 35.31
N TYR A 90 15.16 34.80 35.58
CA TYR A 90 15.74 33.50 35.21
C TYR A 90 15.01 32.27 35.79
N LYS A 91 14.08 32.48 36.74
CA LYS A 91 13.25 31.43 37.36
C LYS A 91 11.89 31.25 36.69
N GLY A 92 11.49 32.14 35.77
CA GLY A 92 10.18 32.11 35.12
C GLY A 92 9.00 32.30 36.09
N THR A 93 9.22 33.03 37.20
CA THR A 93 8.22 33.23 38.26
C THR A 93 7.33 34.46 38.04
N ASN A 94 7.53 35.18 36.94
CA ASN A 94 7.04 36.52 36.63
C ASN A 94 7.35 37.54 37.73
N ARG A 95 8.51 37.40 38.40
CA ARG A 95 8.92 38.22 39.55
C ARG A 95 10.40 38.54 39.52
N ILE A 96 10.76 39.81 39.68
CA ILE A 96 12.17 40.24 39.83
C ILE A 96 12.43 40.85 41.20
N SER A 97 13.69 40.89 41.62
CA SER A 97 14.05 41.53 42.88
C SER A 97 13.88 43.06 42.81
N LEU A 98 13.72 43.72 43.95
CA LEU A 98 13.69 45.19 44.04
C LEU A 98 14.95 45.83 43.44
N LYS A 99 16.10 45.16 43.56
CA LYS A 99 17.36 45.62 42.98
C LYS A 99 17.33 45.58 41.45
N ASP A 100 16.81 44.49 40.89
CA ASP A 100 16.72 44.32 39.43
C ASP A 100 15.66 45.27 38.85
N ALA A 101 14.57 45.51 39.57
CA ALA A 101 13.57 46.52 39.20
C ALA A 101 14.15 47.94 39.22
N LEU A 102 14.94 48.31 40.25
CA LEU A 102 15.64 49.59 40.29
C LEU A 102 16.60 49.75 39.11
N MET A 103 17.30 48.67 38.73
CA MET A 103 18.17 48.65 37.56
C MET A 103 17.36 48.90 36.27
N MET A 104 16.20 48.26 36.09
CA MET A 104 15.34 48.52 34.94
C MET A 104 14.89 49.98 34.88
N PHE A 105 14.47 50.58 36.00
CA PHE A 105 14.13 52.00 36.03
C PHE A 105 15.33 52.87 35.61
N ARG A 106 16.54 52.55 36.07
CA ARG A 106 17.75 53.28 35.68
C ARG A 106 18.02 53.20 34.18
N GLU A 107 17.95 52.01 33.59
CA GLU A 107 18.26 51.80 32.18
C GLU A 107 17.21 52.45 31.26
N PHE A 108 15.92 52.33 31.57
CA PHE A 108 14.85 52.88 30.74
C PHE A 108 14.63 54.39 30.93
N HIS A 109 14.92 54.93 32.12
CA HIS A 109 14.85 56.38 32.36
C HIS A 109 16.14 57.12 32.01
N GLY A 110 17.26 56.40 31.87
CA GLY A 110 18.56 56.91 31.46
C GLY A 110 19.06 58.05 32.36
N ASP A 111 19.62 59.09 31.75
CA ASP A 111 20.17 60.27 32.45
C ASP A 111 19.12 61.08 33.25
N ARG A 112 17.82 60.78 33.08
CA ARG A 112 16.73 61.41 33.83
C ARG A 112 16.21 60.57 34.99
N PHE A 113 16.81 59.41 35.25
CA PHE A 113 16.42 58.57 36.38
C PHE A 113 16.40 59.36 37.68
N SER A 114 15.28 59.32 38.39
CA SER A 114 15.04 60.07 39.61
C SER A 114 14.64 59.13 40.74
N LEU A 115 15.34 59.24 41.88
CA LEU A 115 14.99 58.50 43.08
C LEU A 115 13.62 58.91 43.65
N TYR A 116 13.12 60.08 43.28
CA TYR A 116 11.77 60.50 43.63
C TYR A 116 10.72 59.58 42.97
N THR A 117 10.84 59.35 41.65
CA THR A 117 9.94 58.44 40.91
C THR A 117 10.05 56.99 41.40
N TRP A 118 11.27 56.53 41.71
CA TRP A 118 11.47 55.20 42.32
C TRP A 118 10.75 55.07 43.68
N LYS A 119 10.82 56.10 44.53
CA LYS A 119 10.15 56.08 45.84
C LYS A 119 8.64 56.19 45.73
N GLU A 120 8.12 56.93 44.76
CA GLU A 120 6.68 56.95 44.44
C GLU A 120 6.19 55.57 43.98
N PHE A 121 6.96 54.88 43.14
CA PHE A 121 6.66 53.50 42.77
C PHE A 121 6.60 52.60 44.02
N LEU A 122 7.62 52.61 44.89
CA LEU A 122 7.60 51.78 46.10
C LEU A 122 6.43 52.11 47.04
N GLN A 123 6.01 53.37 47.11
CA GLN A 123 4.86 53.81 47.93
C GLN A 123 3.51 53.41 47.35
N SER A 124 3.43 53.17 46.04
CA SER A 124 2.20 52.70 45.38
C SER A 124 1.89 51.22 45.63
N ARG A 125 2.81 50.47 46.24
CA ARG A 125 2.72 49.01 46.45
C ARG A 125 2.17 48.71 47.85
N ASP A 126 1.35 47.66 47.94
CA ASP A 126 0.81 47.18 49.21
C ASP A 126 1.92 46.76 50.18
N ASP A 127 2.94 46.05 49.67
CA ASP A 127 4.15 45.67 50.42
C ASP A 127 5.43 46.15 49.70
N PRO A 128 6.03 47.28 50.12
CA PRO A 128 7.19 47.87 49.47
C PRO A 128 8.44 46.97 49.43
N GLY A 129 8.50 45.94 50.28
CA GLY A 129 9.62 45.01 50.42
C GLY A 129 9.54 43.76 49.56
N GLU A 130 8.41 43.51 48.87
CA GLU A 130 8.21 42.31 48.07
C GLU A 130 8.81 42.40 46.66
N GLN A 131 8.95 41.25 46.00
CA GLN A 131 9.38 41.15 44.61
C GLN A 131 8.38 41.78 43.65
N VAL A 132 8.85 42.24 42.50
CA VAL A 132 8.11 43.09 41.57
C VAL A 132 7.59 42.29 40.38
N TYR A 133 6.32 42.47 40.04
CA TYR A 133 5.71 41.91 38.82
C TYR A 133 5.87 42.89 37.65
N PHE A 134 5.89 42.36 36.42
CA PHE A 134 6.00 43.22 35.24
C PHE A 134 4.83 44.20 35.12
N ASP A 135 3.61 43.76 35.43
CA ASP A 135 2.41 44.62 35.38
C ASP A 135 2.48 45.82 36.35
N GLU A 136 3.23 45.72 37.45
CA GLU A 136 3.41 46.83 38.39
C GLU A 136 4.32 47.93 37.82
N ILE A 137 5.29 47.58 36.96
CA ILE A 137 6.33 48.50 36.48
C ILE A 137 6.14 48.94 35.03
N ARG A 138 5.37 48.20 34.22
CA ARG A 138 5.20 48.47 32.78
C ARG A 138 4.82 49.93 32.47
N LEU A 139 3.97 50.54 33.29
CA LEU A 139 3.53 51.92 33.09
C LEU A 139 4.60 52.92 33.50
N TRP A 140 5.33 52.63 34.59
CA TRP A 140 6.38 53.48 35.15
C TRP A 140 7.61 53.56 34.26
N LEU A 141 8.00 52.43 33.64
CA LEU A 141 9.12 52.38 32.70
C LEU A 141 8.85 53.21 31.44
N CYS A 142 7.58 53.25 31.01
CA CYS A 142 7.15 54.02 29.84
C CYS A 142 6.98 55.53 30.12
N ASN A 143 6.82 55.93 31.39
CA ASN A 143 6.60 57.33 31.78
C ASN A 143 7.91 58.11 31.91
N TYR A 144 7.84 59.42 31.72
CA TYR A 144 8.97 60.30 31.98
C TYR A 144 9.16 60.47 33.50
N PRO A 145 10.40 60.40 34.01
CA PRO A 145 10.65 60.53 35.45
C PRO A 145 10.34 61.94 35.94
N SER A 146 9.85 62.03 37.17
CA SER A 146 9.59 63.27 37.89
C SER A 146 10.69 63.53 38.93
N GLY A 147 11.15 64.78 39.05
CA GLY A 147 12.16 65.19 40.03
C GLY A 147 13.57 65.41 39.45
N GLU A 148 14.54 65.68 40.32
CA GLU A 148 15.94 65.88 39.92
C GLU A 148 16.65 64.55 39.62
N PRO A 149 17.52 64.49 38.59
CA PRO A 149 18.29 63.30 38.28
C PRO A 149 19.13 62.83 39.47
N ALA A 150 19.07 61.54 39.78
CA ALA A 150 19.80 60.95 40.89
C ALA A 150 21.31 60.87 40.61
N SER A 151 22.14 61.23 41.59
CA SER A 151 23.59 61.03 41.49
C SER A 151 23.97 59.56 41.70
N LYS A 152 25.09 59.12 41.09
CA LYS A 152 25.58 57.73 41.22
C LYS A 152 25.71 57.27 42.68
N ASP A 153 26.20 58.15 43.57
CA ASP A 153 26.37 57.84 44.99
C ASP A 153 25.03 57.58 45.70
N GLN A 154 23.98 58.34 45.35
CA GLN A 154 22.64 58.15 45.92
C GLN A 154 22.01 56.83 45.43
N ILE A 155 22.27 56.44 44.17
CA ILE A 155 21.78 55.17 43.61
C ILE A 155 22.44 53.99 44.33
N THR A 156 23.75 54.04 44.55
CA THR A 156 24.47 52.96 45.24
C THR A 156 24.00 52.79 46.69
N GLN A 157 23.72 53.90 47.38
CA GLN A 157 23.14 53.88 48.73
C GLN A 157 21.74 53.25 48.75
N GLU A 158 20.90 53.55 47.77
CA GLU A 158 19.56 52.97 47.65
C GLU A 158 19.65 51.46 47.33
N GLU A 159 20.54 51.04 46.42
CA GLU A 159 20.79 49.62 46.13
C GLU A 159 21.19 48.83 47.39
N GLU A 160 22.09 49.37 48.22
CA GLU A 160 22.48 48.75 49.49
C GLU A 160 21.33 48.67 50.50
N GLN A 161 20.43 49.66 50.52
CA GLN A 161 19.24 49.65 51.36
C GLN A 161 18.25 48.58 50.92
N LEU A 162 18.00 48.43 49.61
CA LEU A 162 17.10 47.43 49.06
C LEU A 162 17.58 46.00 49.34
N ILE A 163 18.89 45.74 49.26
CA ILE A 163 19.48 44.43 49.62
C ILE A 163 19.23 44.11 51.10
N LYS A 164 19.33 45.10 52.00
CA LYS A 164 19.04 44.91 53.43
C LYS A 164 17.56 44.64 53.70
N ILE A 165 16.66 45.32 52.99
CA ILE A 165 15.20 45.12 53.11
C ILE A 165 14.82 43.71 52.63
N GLN A 166 15.35 43.29 51.47
CA GLN A 166 15.11 41.97 50.90
C GLN A 166 15.61 40.85 51.83
N SER A 167 16.78 41.02 52.45
CA SER A 167 17.35 40.04 53.39
C SER A 167 16.51 39.88 54.67
N ARG A 168 15.93 40.98 55.16
CA ARG A 168 14.99 40.95 56.31
C ARG A 168 13.69 40.25 55.93
N HIS A 169 13.11 40.59 54.78
CA HIS A 169 11.89 39.96 54.30
C HIS A 169 12.06 38.45 54.13
N GLN A 170 13.16 38.00 53.50
CA GLN A 170 13.48 36.57 53.38
C GLN A 170 13.63 35.89 54.74
N SER A 171 14.25 36.55 55.72
CA SER A 171 14.36 36.01 57.08
C SER A 171 13.00 35.88 57.78
N ASP A 172 12.10 36.85 57.56
CA ASP A 172 10.74 36.82 58.11
C ASP A 172 9.86 35.78 57.40
N THR A 173 10.01 35.58 56.09
CA THR A 173 9.37 34.48 55.34
C THR A 173 9.89 33.12 55.81
N ILE A 174 11.20 32.98 56.05
CA ILE A 174 11.80 31.77 56.61
C ILE A 174 11.29 31.51 58.04
N ASN A 175 11.08 32.55 58.85
CA ASN A 175 10.51 32.41 60.18
C ASN A 175 9.01 32.04 60.15
N LYS A 176 8.25 32.55 59.16
CA LYS A 176 6.86 32.12 58.90
C LYS A 176 6.79 30.68 58.38
N LEU A 177 7.71 30.27 57.50
CA LEU A 177 7.86 28.88 57.04
C LEU A 177 8.25 27.94 58.19
N LYS A 178 9.09 28.38 59.13
CA LYS A 178 9.38 27.62 60.35
C LYS A 178 8.18 27.45 61.29
N GLN A 179 7.17 28.33 61.23
CA GLN A 179 5.91 28.15 61.95
C GLN A 179 4.93 27.21 61.24
N ILE A 180 5.13 26.97 59.94
CA ILE A 180 4.35 26.01 59.13
C ILE A 180 4.98 24.60 59.16
N GLN A 181 6.27 24.49 59.52
CA GLN A 181 7.04 23.25 59.66
C GLN A 181 6.58 22.26 60.76
N ASP A 182 5.53 22.58 61.53
CA ASP A 182 4.94 21.66 62.51
C ASP A 182 3.75 20.83 61.97
N ASP A 183 3.38 20.99 60.69
CA ASP A 183 2.35 20.17 60.04
C ASP A 183 2.95 19.02 59.20
N LYS A 184 2.43 17.82 59.44
CA LYS A 184 2.99 16.52 58.99
C LYS A 184 2.90 16.26 57.48
N GLU A 185 2.46 17.20 56.66
CA GLU A 185 2.24 17.04 55.22
C GLU A 185 3.53 17.29 54.38
N GLU A 186 4.44 18.17 54.81
CA GLU A 186 5.66 18.52 54.05
C GLU A 186 6.77 17.46 54.08
N ILE A 187 6.77 16.54 55.07
CA ILE A 187 7.79 15.48 55.16
C ILE A 187 7.70 14.54 53.94
N GLN A 188 6.49 14.34 53.41
CA GLN A 188 6.26 13.45 52.29
C GLN A 188 6.64 14.10 50.95
N GLU A 189 6.34 15.39 50.76
CA GLU A 189 6.75 16.15 49.58
C GLU A 189 8.27 16.34 49.53
N TYR A 190 8.91 16.51 50.70
CA TYR A 190 10.37 16.51 50.83
C TYR A 190 11.00 15.15 50.49
N LEU A 191 10.40 14.03 50.92
CA LEU A 191 10.86 12.68 50.57
C LEU A 191 10.70 12.38 49.08
N ASP A 192 9.59 12.81 48.48
CA ASP A 192 9.35 12.66 47.04
C ASP A 192 10.29 13.54 46.22
N ASN A 193 10.51 14.80 46.61
CA ASN A 193 11.49 15.67 45.97
C ASN A 193 12.92 15.15 46.17
N ALA A 194 13.24 14.57 47.33
CA ALA A 194 14.54 13.94 47.57
C ALA A 194 14.73 12.69 46.68
N GLN A 195 13.69 11.87 46.50
CA GLN A 195 13.74 10.72 45.60
C GLN A 195 13.81 11.14 44.13
N TYR A 196 13.02 12.12 43.70
CA TYR A 196 13.05 12.70 42.36
C TYR A 196 14.42 13.30 42.05
N ASN A 197 14.98 14.11 42.95
CA ASN A 197 16.31 14.68 42.80
C ASN A 197 17.41 13.62 42.82
N ALA A 198 17.27 12.56 43.63
CA ALA A 198 18.21 11.44 43.63
C ALA A 198 18.15 10.64 42.33
N GLN A 199 16.95 10.40 41.78
CA GLN A 199 16.75 9.73 40.50
C GLN A 199 17.26 10.57 39.34
N ARG A 200 16.99 11.89 39.33
CA ARG A 200 17.52 12.86 38.36
C ARG A 200 19.04 12.88 38.37
N ARG A 201 19.65 13.02 39.56
CA ARG A 201 21.10 12.98 39.72
C ARG A 201 21.66 11.67 39.20
N ARG A 202 21.07 10.53 39.58
CA ARG A 202 21.48 9.21 39.08
C ARG A 202 21.41 9.12 37.55
N ASN A 203 20.32 9.59 36.93
CA ASN A 203 20.19 9.64 35.47
C ASN A 203 21.22 10.57 34.82
N LYS A 204 21.55 11.71 35.44
CA LYS A 204 22.57 12.67 34.97
C LYS A 204 23.97 12.06 35.07
N TRP A 205 24.28 11.36 36.15
CA TRP A 205 25.53 10.59 36.30
C TRP A 205 25.62 9.46 35.28
N ASP A 206 24.57 8.67 35.10
CA ASP A 206 24.59 7.52 34.18
C ASP A 206 24.73 7.97 32.72
N LYS A 207 24.21 9.16 32.35
CA LYS A 207 24.31 9.72 30.98
C LYS A 207 25.60 10.53 30.72
N GLN A 208 26.03 11.34 31.70
CA GLN A 208 27.05 12.39 31.52
C GLN A 208 28.30 12.21 32.42
N GLY A 209 28.30 11.25 33.34
CA GLY A 209 29.42 10.94 34.24
C GLY A 209 29.53 11.84 35.48
N LEU A 210 30.56 11.61 36.29
CA LEU A 210 30.78 12.28 37.59
C LEU A 210 30.97 13.80 37.46
N GLU A 211 31.56 14.26 36.35
CA GLU A 211 31.86 15.68 36.12
C GLU A 211 30.58 16.52 35.98
N ALA A 212 29.51 15.96 35.42
CA ALA A 212 28.21 16.62 35.31
C ALA A 212 27.45 16.73 36.64
N MET A 213 27.79 15.91 37.65
CA MET A 213 27.22 16.05 39.00
C MET A 213 27.80 17.25 39.77
N LEU A 214 29.01 17.70 39.42
CA LEU A 214 29.65 18.86 40.05
C LEU A 214 28.99 20.18 39.61
N PHE A 215 28.29 20.17 38.47
CA PHE A 215 27.61 21.32 37.87
C PHE A 215 26.09 21.08 37.74
N ASP A 216 25.50 20.36 38.70
CA ASP A 216 24.05 20.11 38.72
C ASP A 216 23.29 21.35 39.22
N ASP A 217 22.72 22.10 38.29
CA ASP A 217 22.00 23.37 38.49
C ASP A 217 20.56 23.22 39.00
N GLY A 218 20.06 22.00 39.11
CA GLY A 218 18.72 21.77 39.64
C GLY A 218 17.62 21.66 38.57
N LEU A 219 17.96 21.74 37.29
CA LEU A 219 16.99 21.67 36.19
C LEU A 219 17.09 20.31 35.46
N GLU A 220 15.95 19.77 35.02
CA GLU A 220 15.96 18.81 33.91
C GLU A 220 16.44 19.58 32.67
N ALA A 221 17.42 19.05 31.95
CA ALA A 221 17.83 19.66 30.70
C ALA A 221 16.61 19.64 29.77
N ASP A 222 16.12 20.81 29.37
CA ASP A 222 15.15 20.91 28.29
C ASP A 222 15.70 20.16 27.06
N ASP A 223 14.90 19.24 26.54
CA ASP A 223 15.26 18.21 25.55
C ASP A 223 15.69 18.77 24.18
N ASP A 224 15.86 20.08 24.01
CA ASP A 224 15.94 20.68 22.67
C ASP A 224 17.35 20.98 22.14
N THR A 225 18.44 20.93 22.91
CA THR A 225 19.75 21.37 22.36
C THR A 225 21.04 20.71 22.89
N THR A 226 21.04 19.44 23.32
CA THR A 226 22.32 18.75 23.56
C THR A 226 22.35 17.32 23.04
N SER A 227 23.43 17.00 22.31
CA SER A 227 23.68 15.74 21.62
C SER A 227 23.40 14.52 22.50
N THR A 228 22.23 13.92 22.32
CA THR A 228 21.96 12.54 22.72
C THR A 228 22.97 11.67 21.99
N LYS A 229 23.84 10.97 22.72
CA LYS A 229 24.61 9.87 22.15
C LYS A 229 23.63 8.97 21.40
N SER A 230 23.83 8.80 20.10
CA SER A 230 22.98 8.00 19.22
C SER A 230 22.68 6.64 19.87
N LYS A 231 21.42 6.39 20.22
CA LYS A 231 21.04 5.09 20.78
C LYS A 231 20.97 4.09 19.63
N ASP A 232 21.79 3.04 19.71
CA ASP A 232 21.81 1.96 18.72
C ASP A 232 21.17 0.66 19.25
N THR A 233 20.86 0.57 20.54
CA THR A 233 20.30 -0.64 21.16
C THR A 233 19.18 -0.32 22.15
N ILE A 234 18.11 -1.11 22.11
CA ILE A 234 16.97 -1.03 23.03
C ILE A 234 17.17 -1.98 24.20
N THR A 235 16.99 -1.47 25.43
CA THR A 235 17.10 -2.25 26.66
C THR A 235 15.72 -2.61 27.22
N MET A 236 15.69 -3.57 28.17
CA MET A 236 14.46 -3.90 28.88
C MET A 236 13.91 -2.73 29.71
N SER A 237 14.80 -1.83 30.17
CA SER A 237 14.37 -0.61 30.86
C SER A 237 13.58 0.28 29.91
N ASP A 238 14.06 0.48 28.68
CA ASP A 238 13.38 1.33 27.69
C ASP A 238 11.96 0.81 27.38
N VAL A 239 11.77 -0.51 27.32
CA VAL A 239 10.44 -1.13 27.14
C VAL A 239 9.53 -0.89 28.35
N ASN A 240 10.04 -1.07 29.57
CA ASN A 240 9.28 -0.83 30.79
C ASN A 240 8.94 0.65 30.99
N ASP A 241 9.85 1.55 30.62
CA ASP A 241 9.66 2.99 30.68
C ASP A 241 8.61 3.43 29.64
N ALA A 242 8.69 2.93 28.41
CA ALA A 242 7.68 3.17 27.37
C ALA A 242 6.29 2.66 27.80
N MET A 243 6.21 1.50 28.45
CA MET A 243 4.95 0.96 28.96
C MET A 243 4.39 1.80 30.10
N THR A 244 5.24 2.25 31.03
CA THR A 244 4.82 3.12 32.14
C THR A 244 4.27 4.44 31.59
N GLN A 245 4.97 5.06 30.62
CA GLN A 245 4.52 6.28 29.96
C GLN A 245 3.18 6.12 29.23
N LYS A 246 2.94 5.00 28.54
CA LYS A 246 1.66 4.69 27.89
C LYS A 246 0.50 4.76 28.90
N TYR A 247 0.63 4.05 30.02
CA TYR A 247 -0.44 3.99 31.01
C TYR A 247 -0.58 5.27 31.84
N ASP A 248 0.51 6.00 32.09
CA ASP A 248 0.43 7.30 32.74
C ASP A 248 -0.30 8.33 31.87
N LYS A 249 -0.07 8.31 30.55
CA LYS A 249 -0.83 9.13 29.61
C LYS A 249 -2.29 8.71 29.51
N LEU A 250 -2.60 7.41 29.45
CA LEU A 250 -3.99 6.91 29.45
C LEU A 250 -4.74 7.30 30.73
N LYS A 251 -4.12 7.13 31.90
CA LYS A 251 -4.68 7.57 33.18
C LYS A 251 -4.92 9.07 33.19
N SER A 252 -3.94 9.87 32.78
CA SER A 252 -4.07 11.33 32.72
C SER A 252 -5.21 11.75 31.78
N LYS A 253 -5.38 11.07 30.63
CA LYS A 253 -6.50 11.34 29.71
C LYS A 253 -7.86 10.94 30.29
N LEU A 254 -7.94 9.84 31.02
CA LEU A 254 -9.17 9.43 31.72
C LEU A 254 -9.54 10.42 32.83
N LEU A 255 -8.57 10.85 33.65
CA LEU A 255 -8.77 11.85 34.69
C LEU A 255 -9.18 13.20 34.08
N TRP A 256 -8.64 13.56 32.91
CA TRP A 256 -9.09 14.75 32.17
C TRP A 256 -10.53 14.62 31.68
N GLU A 257 -10.94 13.44 31.20
CA GLU A 257 -12.35 13.20 30.82
C GLU A 257 -13.26 13.28 32.05
N MET A 258 -12.86 12.71 33.20
CA MET A 258 -13.57 12.85 34.47
C MET A 258 -13.73 14.31 34.88
N ALA A 259 -12.67 15.12 34.76
CA ALA A 259 -12.71 16.55 35.05
C ALA A 259 -13.65 17.29 34.07
N LYS A 260 -13.56 16.98 32.77
CA LYS A 260 -14.42 17.58 31.74
C LYS A 260 -15.91 17.25 31.95
N MET A 261 -16.22 16.02 32.36
CA MET A 261 -17.60 15.59 32.60
C MET A 261 -18.16 16.05 33.96
N SER A 262 -17.29 16.34 34.94
CA SER A 262 -17.70 16.82 36.27
C SER A 262 -17.70 18.35 36.41
N ALA A 263 -16.94 19.07 35.59
CA ALA A 263 -16.88 20.53 35.62
C ALA A 263 -18.17 21.17 35.11
N ALA A 264 -18.70 22.14 35.86
CA ALA A 264 -19.85 22.94 35.45
C ALA A 264 -19.47 24.05 34.44
N MET A 265 -18.24 24.57 34.54
CA MET A 265 -17.67 25.59 33.64
C MET A 265 -16.34 25.12 33.04
N GLU A 266 -15.95 25.66 31.88
CA GLU A 266 -14.69 25.27 31.24
C GLU A 266 -13.44 25.69 32.01
N SER A 267 -13.53 26.80 32.77
CA SER A 267 -12.48 27.32 33.64
C SER A 267 -12.04 26.32 34.71
N ASP A 268 -12.99 25.53 35.22
CA ASP A 268 -12.79 24.69 36.40
C ASP A 268 -12.16 23.33 36.04
N ARG A 269 -12.15 22.98 34.75
CA ARG A 269 -11.66 21.68 34.26
C ARG A 269 -10.20 21.43 34.65
N HIS A 270 -9.37 22.47 34.58
CA HIS A 270 -7.94 22.35 34.89
C HIS A 270 -7.69 22.16 36.39
N GLU A 271 -8.43 22.86 37.24
CA GLU A 271 -8.32 22.76 38.70
C GLU A 271 -8.81 21.39 39.20
N ILE A 272 -9.99 20.97 38.73
CA ILE A 272 -10.55 19.64 39.04
C ILE A 272 -9.60 18.54 38.57
N PHE A 273 -9.01 18.68 37.38
CA PHE A 273 -8.02 17.73 36.88
C PHE A 273 -6.78 17.63 37.78
N GLN A 274 -6.21 18.77 38.20
CA GLN A 274 -5.06 18.76 39.11
C GLN A 274 -5.39 18.12 40.45
N GLN A 275 -6.57 18.40 41.01
CA GLN A 275 -7.05 17.77 42.23
C GLN A 275 -7.18 16.25 42.08
N LEU A 276 -7.84 15.79 41.01
CA LEU A 276 -7.99 14.38 40.69
C LEU A 276 -6.64 13.66 40.54
N CYS A 277 -5.65 14.30 39.89
CA CYS A 277 -4.30 13.75 39.79
C CYS A 277 -3.59 13.62 41.15
N ARG A 278 -3.82 14.54 42.10
CA ARG A 278 -3.26 14.45 43.46
C ARG A 278 -3.91 13.33 44.26
N GLU A 279 -5.24 13.27 44.25
CA GLU A 279 -6.02 12.27 44.98
C GLU A 279 -5.75 10.85 44.46
N GLU A 280 -5.69 10.66 43.13
CA GLU A 280 -5.34 9.36 42.52
C GLU A 280 -3.94 8.91 42.94
N LYS A 281 -2.92 9.79 42.84
CA LYS A 281 -1.55 9.46 43.24
C LYS A 281 -1.46 9.10 44.72
N GLN A 282 -2.16 9.83 45.58
CA GLN A 282 -2.21 9.55 47.01
C GLN A 282 -2.83 8.17 47.27
N TYR A 283 -4.03 7.91 46.73
CA TYR A 283 -4.72 6.64 46.95
C TYR A 283 -3.99 5.44 46.32
N SER A 284 -3.30 5.65 45.20
CA SER A 284 -2.45 4.63 44.56
C SER A 284 -1.23 4.27 45.42
N ARG A 285 -0.62 5.23 46.13
CA ARG A 285 0.49 4.98 47.07
C ARG A 285 0.04 4.29 48.36
N GLU A 286 -1.13 4.68 48.87
CA GLU A 286 -1.74 4.08 50.06
C GLU A 286 -2.31 2.68 49.80
N GLY A 287 -2.42 2.27 48.52
CA GLY A 287 -3.03 1.00 48.12
C GLY A 287 -4.55 0.95 48.31
N SER A 288 -5.18 2.08 48.67
CA SER A 288 -6.60 2.19 48.99
C SER A 288 -7.46 2.75 47.85
N LEU A 289 -6.91 2.84 46.63
CA LEU A 289 -7.61 3.41 45.47
C LEU A 289 -8.95 2.71 45.20
N GLN A 290 -8.99 1.39 45.28
CA GLN A 290 -10.20 0.61 45.02
C GLN A 290 -11.33 0.92 46.00
N ASP A 291 -10.99 1.22 47.27
CA ASP A 291 -11.97 1.52 48.32
C ASP A 291 -12.45 2.98 48.28
N ARG A 292 -11.61 3.90 47.81
CA ARG A 292 -11.87 5.36 47.84
C ARG A 292 -12.28 5.96 46.49
N ILE A 293 -12.32 5.16 45.42
CA ILE A 293 -12.58 5.66 44.06
C ILE A 293 -13.95 6.34 43.92
N GLY A 294 -14.96 5.85 44.66
CA GLY A 294 -16.32 6.40 44.64
C GLY A 294 -16.44 7.81 45.23
N GLY A 295 -15.36 8.32 45.84
CA GLY A 295 -15.23 9.70 46.35
C GLY A 295 -14.53 10.67 45.39
N LEU A 296 -13.90 10.20 44.31
CA LEU A 296 -13.30 11.08 43.29
C LEU A 296 -14.37 11.78 42.45
N SER A 297 -14.17 13.07 42.17
CA SER A 297 -15.05 13.84 41.29
C SER A 297 -15.16 13.21 39.89
N GLY A 298 -16.38 12.99 39.42
CA GLY A 298 -16.65 12.38 38.11
C GLY A 298 -16.45 10.86 38.04
N SER A 299 -16.10 10.17 39.13
CA SER A 299 -15.83 8.72 39.09
C SER A 299 -17.07 7.87 38.81
N ARG A 300 -18.25 8.34 39.19
CA ARG A 300 -19.55 7.67 38.97
C ARG A 300 -20.17 7.97 37.61
N LEU A 301 -19.50 8.75 36.76
CA LEU A 301 -19.99 9.07 35.43
C LEU A 301 -19.65 7.93 34.46
N ASP A 302 -20.62 7.57 33.63
CA ASP A 302 -20.50 6.44 32.70
C ASP A 302 -19.77 6.82 31.41
N LEU A 303 -18.90 5.93 30.96
CA LEU A 303 -18.36 5.90 29.61
C LEU A 303 -19.30 5.15 28.66
N ILE A 304 -19.06 5.26 27.35
CA ILE A 304 -19.86 4.59 26.31
C ILE A 304 -19.76 3.05 26.37
N ALA A 305 -18.70 2.51 26.96
CA ALA A 305 -18.47 1.09 27.12
C ALA A 305 -17.47 0.84 28.28
N THR A 306 -17.38 -0.40 28.75
CA THR A 306 -16.35 -0.82 29.70
C THR A 306 -14.95 -0.66 29.09
N LEU A 307 -13.90 -0.60 29.92
CA LEU A 307 -12.53 -0.51 29.41
C LEU A 307 -12.18 -1.67 28.47
N THR A 308 -12.65 -2.89 28.76
CA THR A 308 -12.50 -4.06 27.87
C THR A 308 -13.28 -3.88 26.57
N GLY A 309 -14.47 -3.27 26.62
CA GLY A 309 -15.23 -2.88 25.44
C GLY A 309 -14.55 -1.83 24.57
N LEU A 310 -13.74 -0.93 25.18
CA LEU A 310 -12.99 0.12 24.47
C LEU A 310 -11.63 -0.37 23.96
N MET A 311 -10.79 -0.98 24.80
CA MET A 311 -9.43 -1.39 24.43
C MET A 311 -9.33 -2.85 23.92
N GLY A 312 -10.34 -3.67 24.19
CA GLY A 312 -10.25 -5.13 24.06
C GLY A 312 -9.41 -5.75 25.17
N GLU A 313 -9.08 -7.04 25.06
CA GLU A 313 -8.20 -7.73 26.01
C GLU A 313 -6.72 -7.48 25.69
N VAL A 314 -5.83 -7.77 26.64
CA VAL A 314 -4.39 -7.78 26.41
C VAL A 314 -4.03 -8.82 25.35
N ARG A 315 -3.00 -8.56 24.54
CA ARG A 315 -2.65 -9.36 23.34
C ARG A 315 -2.60 -10.88 23.57
N SER A 316 -2.03 -11.33 24.69
CA SER A 316 -1.89 -12.76 24.98
C SER A 316 -3.25 -13.43 25.28
N HIS A 317 -4.14 -12.73 25.97
CA HIS A 317 -5.48 -13.17 26.31
C HIS A 317 -6.36 -13.18 25.06
N ASP A 318 -6.25 -12.16 24.21
CA ASP A 318 -6.92 -12.13 22.91
C ASP A 318 -6.51 -13.32 22.02
N LEU A 319 -5.23 -13.67 22.00
CA LEU A 319 -4.74 -14.83 21.26
C LEU A 319 -5.32 -16.15 21.79
N LYS A 320 -5.24 -16.37 23.11
CA LYS A 320 -5.83 -17.56 23.76
C LYS A 320 -7.33 -17.65 23.51
N ARG A 321 -8.04 -16.53 23.57
CA ARG A 321 -9.47 -16.48 23.30
C ARG A 321 -9.77 -16.79 21.84
N LYS A 322 -9.04 -16.20 20.88
CA LYS A 322 -9.22 -16.51 19.44
C LYS A 322 -9.07 -18.02 19.19
N GLU A 323 -8.08 -18.67 19.80
CA GLU A 323 -7.92 -20.13 19.74
C GLU A 323 -9.11 -20.89 20.38
N GLN A 324 -9.59 -20.45 21.54
CA GLN A 324 -10.76 -21.06 22.20
C GLN A 324 -12.04 -20.90 21.36
N THR A 325 -12.26 -19.73 20.77
CA THR A 325 -13.43 -19.48 19.93
C THR A 325 -13.35 -20.26 18.62
N GLU A 326 -12.17 -20.45 18.02
CA GLU A 326 -12.00 -21.33 16.86
C GLU A 326 -12.30 -22.79 17.20
N LYS A 327 -11.78 -23.31 18.31
CA LYS A 327 -12.12 -24.67 18.79
C LYS A 327 -13.62 -24.84 19.04
N LYS A 328 -14.26 -23.83 19.64
CA LYS A 328 -15.71 -23.83 19.88
C LYS A 328 -16.50 -23.82 18.57
N ARG A 329 -16.08 -23.00 17.60
CA ARG A 329 -16.68 -22.96 16.26
C ARG A 329 -16.56 -24.30 15.55
N GLU A 330 -15.41 -24.97 15.62
CA GLU A 330 -15.24 -26.32 15.09
C GLU A 330 -16.18 -27.32 15.77
N THR A 331 -16.33 -27.22 17.09
CA THR A 331 -17.23 -28.08 17.86
C THR A 331 -18.70 -27.86 17.47
N LEU A 332 -19.14 -26.60 17.35
CA LEU A 332 -20.51 -26.27 16.96
C LEU A 332 -20.79 -26.64 15.49
N ARG A 333 -19.79 -26.55 14.60
CA ARG A 333 -19.87 -27.07 13.23
C ARG A 333 -20.01 -28.59 13.19
N GLN A 334 -19.26 -29.30 14.04
CA GLN A 334 -19.39 -30.76 14.18
C GLN A 334 -20.76 -31.17 14.75
N GLN A 335 -21.39 -30.29 15.55
CA GLN A 335 -22.77 -30.45 16.04
C GLN A 335 -23.85 -30.10 14.99
N GLY A 336 -23.46 -29.72 13.77
CA GLY A 336 -24.39 -29.44 12.67
C GLY A 336 -25.08 -28.07 12.72
N MET A 337 -24.59 -27.15 13.56
CA MET A 337 -25.13 -25.79 13.62
C MET A 337 -24.79 -25.00 12.35
N LYS A 338 -25.73 -24.14 11.91
CA LYS A 338 -25.49 -23.23 10.79
C LYS A 338 -24.55 -22.11 11.22
N GLU A 339 -23.75 -21.63 10.27
CA GLU A 339 -22.74 -20.59 10.51
C GLU A 339 -23.29 -19.33 11.18
N GLN A 340 -24.49 -18.89 10.77
CA GLN A 340 -25.18 -17.73 11.34
C GLN A 340 -25.55 -17.90 12.82
N ASP A 341 -25.91 -19.11 13.24
CA ASP A 341 -26.27 -19.39 14.64
C ASP A 341 -25.01 -19.51 15.51
N ILE A 342 -23.91 -19.99 14.92
CA ILE A 342 -22.60 -20.00 15.56
C ILE A 342 -22.09 -18.58 15.80
N ASP A 343 -22.16 -17.72 14.79
CA ASP A 343 -21.76 -16.31 14.90
C ASP A 343 -22.60 -15.57 15.95
N LYS A 344 -23.92 -15.79 16.00
CA LYS A 344 -24.79 -15.23 17.06
C LYS A 344 -24.40 -15.71 18.46
N ALA A 345 -24.11 -17.01 18.63
CA ALA A 345 -23.72 -17.55 19.93
C ALA A 345 -22.40 -16.95 20.43
N ILE A 346 -21.44 -16.76 19.52
CA ILE A 346 -20.16 -16.10 19.80
C ILE A 346 -20.37 -14.60 20.11
N GLN A 347 -21.27 -13.93 19.40
CA GLN A 347 -21.58 -12.52 19.64
C GLN A 347 -22.23 -12.29 21.02
N THR A 348 -23.12 -13.18 21.47
CA THR A 348 -23.71 -13.11 22.81
C THR A 348 -22.65 -13.29 23.90
N GLU A 349 -21.69 -14.19 23.69
CA GLU A 349 -20.55 -14.37 24.60
C GLU A 349 -19.68 -13.12 24.65
N TYR A 350 -19.41 -12.49 23.51
CA TYR A 350 -18.71 -11.21 23.46
C TYR A 350 -19.42 -10.13 24.26
N GLN A 351 -20.74 -9.98 24.07
CA GLN A 351 -21.56 -9.03 24.82
C GLN A 351 -21.47 -9.29 26.32
N GLY A 352 -21.42 -10.54 26.75
CA GLY A 352 -21.17 -10.90 28.15
C GLY A 352 -19.80 -10.43 28.65
N VAL A 353 -18.74 -10.57 27.85
CA VAL A 353 -17.36 -10.16 28.24
C VAL A 353 -17.21 -8.64 28.34
N ILE A 354 -17.88 -7.88 27.47
CA ILE A 354 -17.83 -6.41 27.52
C ILE A 354 -18.88 -5.81 28.45
N SER A 355 -19.83 -6.62 28.94
CA SER A 355 -20.79 -6.18 29.97
C SER A 355 -20.10 -6.02 31.32
N GLY A 356 -20.42 -4.96 32.04
CA GLY A 356 -19.81 -4.66 33.33
C GLY A 356 -20.02 -3.20 33.72
N ASP A 357 -19.27 -2.75 34.72
CA ASP A 357 -19.31 -1.36 35.21
C ASP A 357 -18.63 -0.42 34.19
N THR A 358 -19.43 0.49 33.64
CA THR A 358 -19.02 1.50 32.64
C THR A 358 -18.49 2.78 33.25
N THR A 359 -18.47 2.90 34.58
CA THR A 359 -18.06 4.12 35.25
C THR A 359 -16.59 4.45 35.00
N CYS A 360 -16.26 5.75 35.00
CA CYS A 360 -14.89 6.23 34.87
C CYS A 360 -13.99 5.69 36.00
N GLY A 361 -14.53 5.57 37.22
CA GLY A 361 -13.83 4.96 38.35
C GLY A 361 -13.49 3.49 38.09
N ALA A 362 -14.44 2.67 37.68
CA ALA A 362 -14.17 1.28 37.32
C ALA A 362 -13.13 1.16 36.21
N SER A 363 -13.19 2.05 35.20
CA SER A 363 -12.21 2.09 34.11
C SER A 363 -10.80 2.47 34.57
N LEU A 364 -10.66 3.33 35.58
CA LEU A 364 -9.37 3.70 36.17
C LEU A 364 -8.73 2.51 36.92
N ILE A 365 -9.52 1.74 37.67
CA ILE A 365 -9.05 0.49 38.31
C ILE A 365 -8.63 -0.52 37.25
N ASN A 366 -9.49 -0.75 36.24
CA ASN A 366 -9.21 -1.69 35.17
C ASN A 366 -7.94 -1.32 34.37
N LEU A 367 -7.62 -0.03 34.22
CA LEU A 367 -6.36 0.42 33.59
C LEU A 367 -5.13 0.01 34.41
N ILE A 368 -5.20 0.11 35.74
CA ILE A 368 -4.09 -0.27 36.64
C ILE A 368 -3.90 -1.78 36.63
N GLU A 369 -4.99 -2.55 36.65
CA GLU A 369 -4.95 -4.00 36.52
C GLU A 369 -4.37 -4.42 35.16
N ARG A 370 -4.82 -3.79 34.07
CA ARG A 370 -4.30 -4.02 32.73
C ARG A 370 -2.80 -3.72 32.63
N PHE A 371 -2.32 -2.63 33.23
CA PHE A 371 -0.90 -2.31 33.28
C PHE A 371 -0.07 -3.41 33.94
N LYS A 372 -0.52 -3.92 35.09
CA LYS A 372 0.16 -5.02 35.80
C LYS A 372 0.22 -6.28 34.92
N LEU A 373 -0.90 -6.64 34.30
CA LEU A 373 -1.00 -7.80 33.41
C LEU A 373 -0.10 -7.66 32.18
N GLU A 374 -0.21 -6.58 31.42
CA GLU A 374 0.60 -6.36 30.21
C GLU A 374 2.10 -6.31 30.54
N LYS A 375 2.46 -5.72 31.69
CA LYS A 375 3.85 -5.70 32.18
C LYS A 375 4.37 -7.09 32.47
N GLU A 376 3.68 -7.88 33.29
CA GLU A 376 4.10 -9.24 33.64
C GLU A 376 4.25 -10.11 32.39
N GLU A 377 3.31 -10.03 31.46
CA GLU A 377 3.32 -10.81 30.22
C GLU A 377 4.43 -10.40 29.26
N THR A 378 4.66 -9.10 29.09
CA THR A 378 5.76 -8.61 28.25
C THR A 378 7.11 -9.03 28.82
N MET A 379 7.26 -8.95 30.15
CA MET A 379 8.46 -9.45 30.84
C MET A 379 8.64 -10.97 30.64
N MET A 380 7.57 -11.77 30.67
CA MET A 380 7.65 -13.22 30.41
C MET A 380 7.96 -13.54 28.93
N ALA A 381 7.35 -12.81 27.99
CA ALA A 381 7.55 -13.01 26.55
C ALA A 381 9.00 -12.72 26.14
N VAL A 382 9.62 -11.69 26.71
CA VAL A 382 11.03 -11.36 26.46
C VAL A 382 11.97 -12.39 27.11
N LYS A 383 11.67 -12.85 28.34
CA LYS A 383 12.53 -13.83 29.07
C LYS A 383 12.51 -15.24 28.48
N SER A 384 11.36 -15.69 27.95
CA SER A 384 11.20 -17.06 27.41
C SER A 384 11.89 -17.28 26.06
N ARG A 385 12.16 -16.20 25.29
CA ARG A 385 12.79 -16.25 23.96
C ARG A 385 14.31 -15.95 24.02
N ALA A 386 15.01 -16.56 24.97
CA ALA A 386 16.40 -16.24 25.32
C ALA A 386 17.44 -16.38 24.18
N SER A 387 17.15 -17.09 23.08
CA SER A 387 18.04 -17.14 21.90
C SER A 387 17.76 -16.05 20.84
N MET A 388 16.71 -15.24 21.01
CA MET A 388 16.21 -14.23 20.05
C MET A 388 15.92 -12.85 20.69
N SER A 389 16.57 -12.55 21.82
CA SER A 389 16.15 -11.47 22.75
C SER A 389 16.12 -10.05 22.15
N SER A 390 17.02 -9.69 21.24
CA SER A 390 17.10 -8.31 20.71
C SER A 390 15.95 -7.93 19.78
N VAL A 391 15.59 -8.80 18.83
CA VAL A 391 14.52 -8.51 17.85
C VAL A 391 13.15 -8.50 18.52
N ALA A 392 12.93 -9.38 19.51
CA ALA A 392 11.70 -9.39 20.28
C ALA A 392 11.55 -8.11 21.12
N LEU A 393 12.64 -7.63 21.74
CA LEU A 393 12.66 -6.36 22.48
C LEU A 393 12.35 -5.16 21.56
N GLU A 394 12.99 -5.10 20.40
CA GLU A 394 12.73 -4.05 19.40
C GLU A 394 11.26 -4.03 18.97
N ASN A 395 10.68 -5.18 18.65
CA ASN A 395 9.28 -5.29 18.25
C ASN A 395 8.32 -4.76 19.32
N GLU A 396 8.50 -5.15 20.59
CA GLU A 396 7.62 -4.65 21.67
C GLU A 396 7.81 -3.16 21.90
N TYR A 397 9.05 -2.67 21.89
CA TYR A 397 9.34 -1.25 22.05
C TYR A 397 8.66 -0.40 20.95
N TYR A 398 8.82 -0.78 19.69
CA TYR A 398 8.25 -0.02 18.57
C TYR A 398 6.72 -0.11 18.52
N ARG A 399 6.10 -1.21 18.98
CA ARG A 399 4.64 -1.27 19.17
C ARG A 399 4.16 -0.30 20.24
N LEU A 400 4.84 -0.25 21.39
CA LEU A 400 4.52 0.71 22.46
C LEU A 400 4.73 2.16 22.00
N LEU A 401 5.79 2.43 21.23
CA LEU A 401 6.03 3.75 20.67
C LEU A 401 4.90 4.19 19.72
N ARG A 402 4.41 3.31 18.84
CA ARG A 402 3.24 3.63 18.01
C ARG A 402 2.00 3.94 18.85
N GLN A 403 1.73 3.11 19.85
CA GLN A 403 0.60 3.36 20.76
C GLN A 403 0.73 4.71 21.46
N HIS A 404 1.95 5.11 21.85
CA HIS A 404 2.21 6.42 22.43
C HIS A 404 1.90 7.57 21.46
N LEU A 405 2.24 7.43 20.18
CA LEU A 405 1.93 8.44 19.17
C LEU A 405 0.43 8.55 18.92
N LEU A 406 -0.31 7.43 18.96
CA LEU A 406 -1.78 7.46 18.82
C LEU A 406 -2.47 8.17 19.99
N LEU A 407 -1.83 8.26 21.17
CA LEU A 407 -2.37 9.00 22.33
C LEU A 407 -2.40 10.53 22.13
N THR A 408 -1.80 11.06 21.06
CA THR A 408 -1.86 12.49 20.72
C THR A 408 -2.87 12.83 19.63
N ASP A 409 -3.40 11.83 18.92
CA ASP A 409 -4.19 12.05 17.70
C ASP A 409 -5.69 12.32 17.96
N GLU A 410 -6.25 11.81 19.05
CA GLU A 410 -7.68 11.96 19.38
C GLU A 410 -7.93 12.83 20.62
N TRP A 411 -9.09 13.49 20.68
CA TRP A 411 -9.42 14.46 21.74
C TRP A 411 -10.19 13.85 22.91
N GLY A 412 -10.97 12.79 22.69
CA GLY A 412 -11.77 12.12 23.72
C GLY A 412 -11.18 10.78 24.18
N PHE A 413 -11.33 10.47 25.47
CA PHE A 413 -10.81 9.21 26.04
C PHE A 413 -11.30 7.94 25.31
N PRO A 414 -12.61 7.78 24.97
CA PRO A 414 -13.08 6.55 24.32
C PRO A 414 -12.43 6.27 22.96
N ALA A 415 -12.29 7.29 22.11
CA ALA A 415 -11.63 7.16 20.80
C ALA A 415 -10.15 6.81 20.96
N LEU A 416 -9.45 7.47 21.89
CA LEU A 416 -8.04 7.22 22.17
C LEU A 416 -7.80 5.79 22.69
N ALA A 417 -8.65 5.34 23.63
CA ALA A 417 -8.59 3.99 24.19
C ALA A 417 -8.84 2.93 23.12
N MET A 418 -9.82 3.15 22.22
CA MET A 418 -10.06 2.27 21.08
C MET A 418 -8.86 2.23 20.11
N ALA A 419 -8.31 3.38 19.73
CA ALA A 419 -7.17 3.45 18.82
C ALA A 419 -5.93 2.72 19.39
N VAL A 420 -5.61 2.96 20.66
CA VAL A 420 -4.51 2.26 21.34
C VAL A 420 -4.80 0.76 21.46
N GLY A 421 -6.02 0.39 21.85
CA GLY A 421 -6.40 -1.01 21.99
C GLY A 421 -6.35 -1.80 20.68
N LEU A 422 -6.72 -1.18 19.55
CA LEU A 422 -6.57 -1.78 18.22
C LEU A 422 -5.09 -1.97 17.84
N ALA A 423 -4.24 -0.99 18.16
CA ALA A 423 -2.80 -1.00 17.90
C ALA A 423 -1.99 -1.96 18.79
N GLU A 424 -2.57 -2.51 19.85
CA GLU A 424 -1.91 -3.47 20.75
C GLU A 424 -1.74 -4.87 20.14
N ARG A 425 -2.51 -5.20 19.11
CA ARG A 425 -2.56 -6.57 18.55
C ARG A 425 -2.73 -6.56 17.03
N PRO A 426 -2.18 -7.58 16.33
CA PRO A 426 -2.31 -7.69 14.89
C PRO A 426 -3.77 -7.77 14.46
N GLN A 427 -4.13 -6.95 13.47
CA GLN A 427 -5.47 -6.91 12.88
C GLN A 427 -5.56 -7.77 11.62
N GLN A 428 -6.79 -8.11 11.24
CA GLN A 428 -7.09 -8.73 9.95
C GLN A 428 -7.93 -7.78 9.12
N TYR A 429 -7.55 -7.56 7.86
CA TYR A 429 -8.35 -6.75 6.95
C TYR A 429 -9.64 -7.48 6.57
N ARG A 430 -10.80 -6.89 6.89
CA ARG A 430 -12.14 -7.43 6.61
C ARG A 430 -12.27 -8.93 6.93
N SER A 431 -12.03 -9.29 8.19
CA SER A 431 -12.35 -10.63 8.68
C SER A 431 -13.80 -10.99 8.33
N THR A 432 -13.99 -12.05 7.53
CA THR A 432 -15.31 -12.62 7.22
C THR A 432 -15.86 -13.48 8.36
N LYS A 433 -15.13 -13.61 9.48
CA LYS A 433 -15.54 -14.38 10.64
C LYS A 433 -16.30 -13.44 11.60
N GLY A 434 -17.54 -13.79 11.99
CA GLY A 434 -18.35 -13.03 12.95
C GLY A 434 -17.81 -12.95 14.38
N ASN A 435 -16.51 -13.21 14.58
CA ASN A 435 -15.79 -13.17 15.85
C ASN A 435 -14.70 -12.09 15.88
N ASP A 436 -14.63 -11.23 14.87
CA ASP A 436 -13.67 -10.12 14.91
C ASP A 436 -14.21 -8.98 15.78
N TRP A 437 -13.89 -9.01 17.07
CA TRP A 437 -14.31 -7.98 18.01
C TRP A 437 -13.59 -6.65 17.78
N ASP A 438 -12.40 -6.72 17.18
CA ASP A 438 -11.64 -5.54 16.77
C ASP A 438 -12.32 -4.83 15.60
N ARG A 439 -13.05 -5.56 14.76
CA ARG A 439 -13.92 -4.95 13.74
C ARG A 439 -14.97 -4.03 14.36
N ASN A 440 -15.71 -4.50 15.37
CA ASN A 440 -16.74 -3.70 16.01
C ASN A 440 -16.13 -2.44 16.67
N ARG A 441 -15.00 -2.57 17.36
CA ARG A 441 -14.28 -1.41 17.91
C ARG A 441 -13.78 -0.44 16.83
N SER A 442 -13.36 -0.93 15.67
CA SER A 442 -12.98 -0.08 14.54
C SER A 442 -14.17 0.71 13.99
N GLU A 443 -15.36 0.11 13.96
CA GLU A 443 -16.61 0.77 13.56
C GLU A 443 -17.07 1.81 14.59
N GLN A 444 -16.99 1.50 15.90
CA GLN A 444 -17.27 2.47 16.97
C GLN A 444 -16.28 3.64 16.96
N LEU A 445 -14.99 3.37 16.78
CA LEU A 445 -13.98 4.43 16.63
C LEU A 445 -14.29 5.32 15.42
N SER A 446 -14.65 4.70 14.30
CA SER A 446 -15.02 5.42 13.08
C SER A 446 -16.25 6.30 13.29
N GLN A 447 -17.25 5.83 14.04
CA GLN A 447 -18.43 6.61 14.40
C GLN A 447 -18.04 7.88 15.16
N ILE A 448 -17.24 7.76 16.23
CA ILE A 448 -16.80 8.92 17.01
C ILE A 448 -15.99 9.88 16.15
N GLN A 449 -15.06 9.38 15.33
CA GLN A 449 -14.23 10.22 14.46
C GLN A 449 -15.09 11.00 13.45
N LEU A 450 -16.07 10.35 12.82
CA LEU A 450 -16.99 10.97 11.88
C LEU A 450 -17.87 12.03 12.55
N GLU A 451 -18.32 11.81 13.78
CA GLU A 451 -19.11 12.77 14.54
C GLU A 451 -18.27 14.00 14.94
N ASP A 452 -17.08 13.78 15.52
CA ASP A 452 -16.20 14.85 16.00
C ASP A 452 -15.72 15.78 14.88
N ARG A 453 -15.50 15.22 13.68
CA ARG A 453 -14.93 15.93 12.52
C ARG A 453 -15.99 16.44 11.55
N LYS A 454 -17.27 16.25 11.86
CA LYS A 454 -18.38 16.67 11.02
C LYS A 454 -18.34 18.17 10.72
N GLY A 455 -18.29 18.50 9.43
CA GLY A 455 -18.28 19.90 8.96
C GLY A 455 -16.93 20.63 9.10
N ARG A 456 -15.87 19.96 9.55
CA ARG A 456 -14.51 20.52 9.54
C ARG A 456 -13.94 20.56 8.13
N LYS A 457 -13.02 21.50 7.86
CA LYS A 457 -12.27 21.56 6.60
C LYS A 457 -11.17 20.49 6.61
N LEU A 458 -10.80 20.01 5.42
CA LEU A 458 -9.68 19.08 5.25
C LEU A 458 -8.39 19.69 5.83
N GLN A 459 -7.70 18.90 6.65
CA GLN A 459 -6.34 19.22 7.09
C GLN A 459 -5.36 18.76 6.00
N HIS A 460 -4.57 19.69 5.47
CA HIS A 460 -3.53 19.37 4.50
C HIS A 460 -2.24 18.95 5.18
N THR A 461 -1.49 18.07 4.52
CA THR A 461 -0.18 17.63 4.98
C THR A 461 0.82 18.81 4.94
N PRO A 462 1.59 19.07 6.02
CA PRO A 462 2.70 20.01 5.99
C PRO A 462 3.74 19.60 4.94
N ALA A 463 4.18 20.55 4.10
CA ALA A 463 5.10 20.29 2.98
C ALA A 463 6.58 20.19 3.39
N ASP A 464 6.86 19.79 4.63
CA ASP A 464 8.21 19.77 5.19
C ASP A 464 8.95 18.49 4.79
N LEU A 465 9.88 18.63 3.84
CA LEU A 465 10.81 17.58 3.47
C LEU A 465 11.78 17.29 4.62
N VAL A 466 11.98 16.02 4.92
CA VAL A 466 12.95 15.62 5.96
C VAL A 466 14.38 15.94 5.51
N ASP A 467 15.12 16.68 6.34
CA ASP A 467 16.52 17.03 6.11
C ASP A 467 17.41 15.78 6.21
N SER A 468 18.10 15.45 5.12
CA SER A 468 18.95 14.25 5.04
C SER A 468 20.15 14.34 5.98
N ASN A 469 20.69 15.54 6.20
CA ASN A 469 21.86 15.71 7.05
C ASN A 469 21.50 15.44 8.52
N LYS A 470 20.30 15.86 8.95
CA LYS A 470 19.79 15.57 10.29
C LYS A 470 19.52 14.09 10.52
N LEU A 471 19.17 13.33 9.47
CA LEU A 471 18.96 11.88 9.59
C LEU A 471 20.27 11.11 9.68
N ASP A 472 21.31 11.52 8.96
CA ASP A 472 22.61 10.83 8.97
C ASP A 472 23.29 10.89 10.37
N ASP A 473 22.99 11.94 11.14
CA ASP A 473 23.49 12.12 12.51
C ASP A 473 22.79 11.22 13.55
N LEU A 474 21.67 10.58 13.21
CA LEU A 474 20.86 9.77 14.15
C LEU A 474 21.35 8.32 14.30
N GLY A 475 21.11 7.74 15.47
CA GLY A 475 21.29 6.31 15.74
C GLY A 475 20.33 5.42 14.96
N LEU A 476 20.64 4.12 14.83
CA LEU A 476 19.74 3.20 14.13
C LEU A 476 18.37 3.10 14.80
N THR A 477 18.34 3.10 16.15
CA THR A 477 17.08 3.11 16.91
C THR A 477 16.31 4.39 16.65
N ASP A 478 16.97 5.55 16.72
CA ASP A 478 16.34 6.86 16.52
C ASP A 478 15.78 7.00 15.09
N LEU A 479 16.49 6.49 14.08
CA LEU A 479 15.99 6.39 12.70
C LEU A 479 14.72 5.54 12.60
N LYS A 480 14.69 4.36 13.24
CA LYS A 480 13.49 3.52 13.28
C LYS A 480 12.32 4.22 14.00
N GLN A 481 12.58 5.00 15.05
CA GLN A 481 11.55 5.83 15.70
C GLN A 481 11.01 6.91 14.76
N HIS A 482 11.87 7.58 14.00
CA HIS A 482 11.46 8.56 12.98
C HIS A 482 10.60 7.93 11.88
N LEU A 483 10.95 6.73 11.42
CA LEU A 483 10.13 6.00 10.45
C LEU A 483 8.72 5.75 10.98
N ILE A 484 8.58 5.33 12.24
CA ILE A 484 7.27 5.10 12.87
C ILE A 484 6.47 6.41 12.96
N LYS A 485 7.11 7.53 13.31
CA LYS A 485 6.47 8.85 13.32
C LYS A 485 5.92 9.22 11.93
N GLU A 486 6.69 9.04 10.87
CA GLU A 486 6.23 9.32 9.50
C GLU A 486 5.07 8.40 9.08
N ILE A 487 5.10 7.10 9.44
CA ILE A 487 4.00 6.17 9.14
C ILE A 487 2.71 6.59 9.87
N VAL A 488 2.80 6.90 11.18
CA VAL A 488 1.63 7.33 11.97
C VAL A 488 1.04 8.64 11.43
N GLN A 489 1.89 9.61 11.07
CA GLN A 489 1.44 10.85 10.45
C GLN A 489 0.79 10.61 9.09
N LYS A 490 1.37 9.74 8.23
CA LYS A 490 0.77 9.35 6.95
C LYS A 490 -0.64 8.77 7.18
N HIS A 491 -0.77 7.84 8.13
CA HIS A 491 -2.05 7.23 8.48
C HIS A 491 -3.07 8.26 8.99
N PHE A 492 -2.64 9.23 9.79
CA PHE A 492 -3.49 10.32 10.26
C PHE A 492 -4.06 11.14 9.10
N TYR A 493 -3.22 11.61 8.18
CA TYR A 493 -3.68 12.41 7.03
C TYR A 493 -4.56 11.60 6.06
N GLU A 494 -4.31 10.29 5.91
CA GLU A 494 -5.22 9.40 5.17
C GLU A 494 -6.60 9.30 5.83
N ARG A 495 -6.69 9.24 7.17
CA ARG A 495 -7.98 9.24 7.87
C ARG A 495 -8.71 10.57 7.68
N GLU A 496 -8.02 11.70 7.82
CA GLU A 496 -8.60 13.02 7.58
C GLU A 496 -9.12 13.18 6.14
N ALA A 497 -8.34 12.72 5.15
CA ALA A 497 -8.74 12.71 3.75
C ALA A 497 -9.95 11.79 3.50
N MET A 498 -9.98 10.58 4.07
CA MET A 498 -11.12 9.66 3.95
C MET A 498 -12.38 10.24 4.58
N ILE A 499 -12.29 10.86 5.76
CA ILE A 499 -13.42 11.52 6.42
C ILE A 499 -13.97 12.65 5.53
N ASN A 500 -13.09 13.44 4.91
CA ASN A 500 -13.50 14.45 3.94
C ASN A 500 -14.17 13.84 2.70
N MET A 501 -13.63 12.74 2.15
CA MET A 501 -14.24 12.02 1.03
C MET A 501 -15.57 11.34 1.40
N LEU A 502 -15.86 11.12 2.69
CA LEU A 502 -17.11 10.55 3.19
C LEU A 502 -18.16 11.61 3.54
N GLN A 503 -17.76 12.82 3.98
CA GLN A 503 -18.68 13.84 4.50
C GLN A 503 -18.63 15.19 3.76
N GLY A 504 -17.66 15.38 2.85
CA GLY A 504 -17.43 16.62 2.13
C GLY A 504 -18.52 16.95 1.11
N ARG A 505 -18.61 18.23 0.71
CA ARG A 505 -19.64 18.69 -0.25
C ARG A 505 -19.55 17.99 -1.62
N GLU A 506 -18.33 17.74 -2.09
CA GLU A 506 -18.09 17.01 -3.35
C GLU A 506 -18.48 15.53 -3.24
N SER A 507 -18.38 14.94 -2.06
CA SER A 507 -18.77 13.55 -1.78
C SER A 507 -20.25 13.31 -2.04
N GLU A 508 -21.13 14.21 -1.60
CA GLU A 508 -22.59 14.05 -1.78
C GLU A 508 -22.98 13.96 -3.27
N GLN A 509 -22.31 14.74 -4.13
CA GLN A 509 -22.56 14.70 -5.57
C GLN A 509 -22.14 13.35 -6.17
N GLN A 510 -20.96 12.85 -5.80
CA GLN A 510 -20.46 11.56 -6.28
C GLN A 510 -21.28 10.39 -5.73
N LYS A 511 -21.74 10.44 -4.47
CA LYS A 511 -22.63 9.42 -3.88
C LYS A 511 -23.96 9.33 -4.61
N LYS A 512 -24.58 10.47 -4.94
CA LYS A 512 -25.81 10.50 -5.75
C LYS A 512 -25.60 9.87 -7.13
N LYS A 513 -24.47 10.17 -7.78
CA LYS A 513 -24.09 9.57 -9.07
C LYS A 513 -23.87 8.05 -8.93
N ALA A 514 -23.15 7.61 -7.90
CA ALA A 514 -22.87 6.20 -7.63
C ALA A 514 -24.16 5.40 -7.35
N HIS A 515 -25.11 5.98 -6.62
CA HIS A 515 -26.38 5.35 -6.30
C HIS A 515 -27.26 5.11 -7.54
N GLN A 516 -27.18 5.98 -8.55
CA GLN A 516 -27.89 5.83 -9.83
C GLN A 516 -27.30 4.74 -10.72
N MET A 517 -26.09 4.26 -10.44
CA MET A 517 -25.40 3.24 -11.24
C MET A 517 -25.75 1.84 -10.77
N SER A 518 -25.91 0.91 -11.72
CA SER A 518 -26.05 -0.52 -11.41
C SER A 518 -24.76 -1.11 -10.80
N SER A 519 -24.87 -2.23 -10.08
CA SER A 519 -23.70 -2.90 -9.46
C SER A 519 -22.62 -3.27 -10.51
N GLN A 520 -23.03 -3.64 -11.74
CA GLN A 520 -22.08 -3.91 -12.83
C GLN A 520 -21.40 -2.65 -13.36
N GLU A 521 -22.12 -1.54 -13.50
CA GLU A 521 -21.55 -0.25 -13.91
C GLU A 521 -20.59 0.30 -12.87
N ARG A 522 -20.93 0.19 -11.58
CA ARG A 522 -20.04 0.58 -10.47
C ARG A 522 -18.73 -0.18 -10.50
N LYS A 523 -18.77 -1.51 -10.68
CA LYS A 523 -17.55 -2.34 -10.81
C LYS A 523 -16.72 -1.94 -12.02
N LYS A 524 -17.34 -1.68 -13.19
CA LYS A 524 -16.63 -1.20 -14.38
C LYS A 524 -15.97 0.16 -14.13
N ARG A 525 -16.67 1.10 -13.49
CA ARG A 525 -16.14 2.44 -13.19
C ARG A 525 -15.00 2.39 -12.19
N LEU A 526 -15.08 1.58 -11.13
CA LEU A 526 -13.98 1.35 -10.19
C LEU A 526 -12.72 0.81 -10.90
N LYS A 527 -12.87 -0.11 -11.86
CA LYS A 527 -11.74 -0.57 -12.69
C LYS A 527 -11.11 0.57 -13.51
N VAL A 528 -11.92 1.44 -14.11
CA VAL A 528 -11.44 2.63 -14.84
C VAL A 528 -10.68 3.57 -13.90
N LEU A 529 -11.22 3.88 -12.72
CA LEU A 529 -10.56 4.75 -11.74
C LEU A 529 -9.25 4.15 -11.21
N ARG A 530 -9.18 2.82 -11.06
CA ARG A 530 -7.94 2.12 -10.73
C ARG A 530 -6.87 2.34 -11.79
N ASN A 531 -7.23 2.23 -13.07
CA ASN A 531 -6.31 2.50 -14.18
C ASN A 531 -5.89 3.98 -14.25
N GLN A 532 -6.77 4.91 -13.86
CA GLN A 532 -6.43 6.34 -13.72
C GLN A 532 -5.39 6.56 -12.63
N GLN A 533 -5.58 5.96 -11.46
CA GLN A 533 -4.66 6.07 -10.33
C GLN A 533 -3.29 5.47 -10.66
N ILE A 534 -3.25 4.30 -11.32
CA ILE A 534 -1.99 3.68 -11.78
C ILE A 534 -1.28 4.59 -12.79
N SER A 535 -2.02 5.13 -13.77
CA SER A 535 -1.47 6.06 -14.76
C SER A 535 -0.94 7.33 -14.11
N TRP A 536 -1.64 7.88 -13.12
CA TRP A 536 -1.20 9.03 -12.34
C TRP A 536 0.10 8.72 -11.59
N SER A 537 0.16 7.60 -10.87
CA SER A 537 1.34 7.15 -10.12
C SER A 537 2.56 6.98 -11.02
N GLN A 538 2.39 6.38 -12.20
CA GLN A 538 3.48 6.18 -13.17
C GLN A 538 3.92 7.47 -13.88
N SER A 539 3.02 8.46 -14.00
CA SER A 539 3.33 9.72 -14.66
C SER A 539 4.23 10.65 -13.84
N ASN A 540 4.52 10.31 -12.57
CA ASN A 540 5.17 11.18 -11.60
C ASN A 540 4.51 12.59 -11.56
N SER A 541 3.19 12.65 -11.78
CA SER A 541 2.43 13.90 -11.70
C SER A 541 2.34 14.35 -10.25
N ASP A 542 2.67 15.62 -9.98
CA ASP A 542 2.48 16.25 -8.67
C ASP A 542 1.07 16.85 -8.52
N ASP A 543 0.15 16.53 -9.45
CA ASP A 543 -1.24 16.97 -9.41
C ASP A 543 -2.05 16.17 -8.37
N THR A 544 -1.96 16.59 -7.11
CA THR A 544 -2.69 15.99 -5.98
C THR A 544 -4.20 16.20 -6.08
N GLN A 545 -4.64 17.28 -6.74
CA GLN A 545 -6.07 17.56 -6.94
C GLN A 545 -6.72 16.51 -7.85
N HIS A 546 -6.03 16.12 -8.92
CA HIS A 546 -6.54 15.07 -9.81
C HIS A 546 -6.67 13.72 -9.09
N LEU A 547 -5.67 13.34 -8.27
CA LEU A 547 -5.76 12.13 -7.45
C LEU A 547 -6.93 12.21 -6.46
N HIS A 548 -7.10 13.35 -5.79
CA HIS A 548 -8.19 13.55 -4.85
C HIS A 548 -9.58 13.38 -5.51
N GLN A 549 -9.75 13.88 -6.74
CA GLN A 549 -10.98 13.67 -7.52
C GLN A 549 -11.22 12.19 -7.85
N ILE A 550 -10.18 11.48 -8.30
CA ILE A 550 -10.24 10.03 -8.60
C ILE A 550 -10.69 9.27 -7.34
N LEU A 551 -10.06 9.54 -6.21
CA LEU A 551 -10.34 8.85 -4.94
C LEU A 551 -11.71 9.23 -4.37
N THR A 552 -12.15 10.48 -4.51
CA THR A 552 -13.49 10.90 -4.05
C THR A 552 -14.60 10.16 -4.81
N GLU A 553 -14.47 10.01 -6.14
CA GLU A 553 -15.41 9.19 -6.93
C GLU A 553 -15.31 7.70 -6.54
N ALA A 554 -14.10 7.18 -6.31
CA ALA A 554 -13.88 5.80 -5.92
C ALA A 554 -14.51 5.47 -4.57
N VAL A 555 -14.33 6.32 -3.55
CA VAL A 555 -14.91 6.17 -2.22
C VAL A 555 -16.44 6.18 -2.29
N ALA A 556 -17.04 7.06 -3.10
CA ALA A 556 -18.48 7.09 -3.30
C ALA A 556 -19.03 5.81 -3.94
N LEU A 557 -18.37 5.29 -4.98
CA LEU A 557 -18.73 4.01 -5.60
C LEU A 557 -18.55 2.85 -4.63
N TYR A 558 -17.48 2.88 -3.85
CA TYR A 558 -17.17 1.87 -2.85
C TYR A 558 -18.21 1.86 -1.72
N CYS A 559 -18.70 3.02 -1.26
CA CYS A 559 -19.81 3.11 -0.29
C CYS A 559 -21.05 2.33 -0.76
N GLU A 560 -21.42 2.42 -2.05
CA GLU A 560 -22.59 1.69 -2.56
C GLU A 560 -22.33 0.19 -2.71
N VAL A 561 -21.10 -0.23 -3.06
CA VAL A 561 -20.71 -1.66 -2.98
C VAL A 561 -20.84 -2.15 -1.54
N ARG A 562 -20.41 -1.33 -0.59
CA ARG A 562 -20.39 -1.67 0.82
C ARG A 562 -21.80 -1.72 1.43
N ARG A 563 -22.71 -0.85 0.95
CA ARG A 563 -24.14 -0.91 1.25
C ARG A 563 -24.76 -2.24 0.80
N GLU A 564 -24.43 -2.71 -0.41
CA GLU A 564 -24.91 -4.01 -0.91
C GLU A 564 -24.45 -5.18 -0.04
N GLU A 565 -23.24 -5.12 0.50
CA GLU A 565 -22.70 -6.16 1.41
C GLU A 565 -23.38 -6.16 2.78
N LEU A 566 -23.90 -5.01 3.25
CA LEU A 566 -24.54 -4.87 4.57
C LEU A 566 -26.05 -5.20 4.56
N LEU A 567 -26.73 -5.03 3.42
CA LEU A 567 -28.16 -5.29 3.27
C LEU A 567 -28.62 -6.71 3.70
N PRO A 568 -27.86 -7.80 3.46
CA PRO A 568 -28.24 -9.13 3.93
C PRO A 568 -28.22 -9.29 5.46
N THR A 569 -27.48 -8.43 6.16
CA THR A 569 -27.20 -8.56 7.60
C THR A 569 -27.98 -7.54 8.44
N ALA A 570 -28.37 -6.40 7.87
CA ALA A 570 -29.09 -5.33 8.55
C ALA A 570 -30.42 -5.00 7.86
N SER A 571 -31.48 -4.76 8.66
CA SER A 571 -32.81 -4.41 8.15
C SER A 571 -32.90 -3.01 7.54
N ILE A 572 -32.07 -2.06 8.01
CA ILE A 572 -31.96 -0.68 7.50
C ILE A 572 -30.47 -0.31 7.49
N VAL A 573 -29.95 0.12 6.33
CA VAL A 573 -28.57 0.56 6.17
C VAL A 573 -28.56 2.05 5.82
N THR A 574 -28.18 2.89 6.79
CA THR A 574 -28.07 4.35 6.62
C THR A 574 -26.70 4.75 6.06
N ASP A 575 -26.60 5.96 5.51
CA ASP A 575 -25.34 6.48 4.97
C ASP A 575 -24.24 6.62 6.03
N ASN A 576 -24.62 6.89 7.28
CA ASN A 576 -23.69 6.97 8.41
C ASN A 576 -23.09 5.60 8.70
N VAL A 577 -23.92 4.55 8.79
CA VAL A 577 -23.45 3.17 9.03
C VAL A 577 -22.50 2.72 7.91
N VAL A 578 -22.80 3.07 6.65
CA VAL A 578 -21.88 2.78 5.53
C VAL A 578 -20.56 3.53 5.70
N ALA A 579 -20.60 4.82 6.03
CA ALA A 579 -19.39 5.62 6.23
C ALA A 579 -18.53 5.10 7.39
N GLU A 580 -19.16 4.70 8.51
CA GLU A 580 -18.52 4.05 9.66
C GLU A 580 -17.79 2.77 9.23
N CYS A 581 -18.47 1.89 8.50
CA CYS A 581 -17.86 0.65 8.01
C CYS A 581 -16.70 0.90 7.03
N VAL A 582 -16.79 1.92 6.17
CA VAL A 582 -15.74 2.27 5.19
C VAL A 582 -14.51 2.85 5.88
N LEU A 583 -14.69 3.75 6.86
CA LEU A 583 -13.57 4.27 7.64
C LEU A 583 -12.94 3.17 8.51
N ALA A 584 -13.74 2.24 9.05
CA ALA A 584 -13.24 1.08 9.76
C ALA A 584 -12.41 0.14 8.86
N ASP A 585 -12.78 0.00 7.58
CA ASP A 585 -11.98 -0.73 6.59
C ASP A 585 -10.59 -0.07 6.43
N LEU A 586 -10.51 1.26 6.42
CA LEU A 586 -9.25 2.01 6.36
C LEU A 586 -8.41 1.80 7.62
N ILE A 587 -9.01 1.91 8.81
CA ILE A 587 -8.30 1.71 10.07
C ILE A 587 -7.70 0.30 10.13
N GLN A 588 -8.49 -0.75 9.85
CA GLN A 588 -7.99 -2.12 9.84
C GLN A 588 -6.87 -2.32 8.80
N ARG A 589 -6.98 -1.66 7.64
CA ARG A 589 -5.93 -1.71 6.61
C ARG A 589 -4.63 -1.05 7.09
N GLN A 590 -4.70 0.11 7.75
CA GLN A 590 -3.54 0.79 8.33
C GLN A 590 -2.85 -0.05 9.40
N GLU A 591 -3.62 -0.77 10.23
CA GLU A 591 -3.08 -1.71 11.22
C GLU A 591 -2.33 -2.88 10.56
N VAL A 592 -2.88 -3.44 9.47
CA VAL A 592 -2.22 -4.50 8.68
C VAL A 592 -0.93 -4.00 8.01
N GLU A 593 -0.95 -2.79 7.43
CA GLU A 593 0.23 -2.18 6.82
C GLU A 593 1.32 -1.91 7.85
N TYR A 594 0.96 -1.41 9.05
CA TYR A 594 1.94 -1.15 10.10
C TYR A 594 2.64 -2.42 10.56
N GLU A 595 1.89 -3.50 10.78
CA GLU A 595 2.49 -4.78 11.22
C GLU A 595 3.44 -5.34 10.16
N ALA A 596 3.07 -5.26 8.87
CA ALA A 596 3.95 -5.64 7.76
C ALA A 596 5.21 -4.75 7.68
N SER A 597 5.04 -3.44 7.90
CA SER A 597 6.16 -2.49 7.92
C SER A 597 7.10 -2.76 9.08
N LEU A 598 6.58 -3.06 10.28
CA LEU A 598 7.33 -3.41 11.47
C LEU A 598 8.23 -4.63 11.23
N GLU A 599 7.67 -5.71 10.66
CA GLU A 599 8.44 -6.89 10.28
C GLU A 599 9.56 -6.54 9.28
N GLN A 600 9.27 -5.66 8.31
CA GLN A 600 10.24 -5.23 7.32
C GLN A 600 11.39 -4.42 7.94
N PHE A 601 11.11 -3.33 8.67
CA PHE A 601 12.16 -2.41 9.12
C PHE A 601 12.91 -2.89 10.37
N VAL A 602 12.31 -3.74 11.22
CA VAL A 602 13.02 -4.30 12.38
C VAL A 602 14.14 -5.25 11.93
N SER A 603 13.92 -5.99 10.84
CA SER A 603 14.96 -6.85 10.23
C SER A 603 16.14 -6.06 9.65
N LYS A 604 15.96 -4.76 9.37
CA LYS A 604 16.99 -3.90 8.79
C LYS A 604 17.98 -3.43 9.85
N GLN A 605 19.25 -3.71 9.59
CA GLN A 605 20.39 -3.32 10.45
C GLN A 605 21.27 -2.22 9.83
N VAL A 606 20.98 -1.83 8.58
CA VAL A 606 21.74 -0.81 7.85
C VAL A 606 21.01 0.53 7.90
N LYS A 607 21.67 1.60 8.37
CA LYS A 607 21.08 2.95 8.49
C LYS A 607 20.53 3.46 7.15
N SER A 608 21.26 3.27 6.05
CA SER A 608 20.85 3.74 4.72
C SER A 608 19.51 3.15 4.25
N ASP A 609 19.23 1.89 4.59
CA ASP A 609 17.97 1.23 4.26
C ASP A 609 16.80 1.90 5.00
N VAL A 610 16.98 2.21 6.29
CA VAL A 610 15.96 2.87 7.11
C VAL A 610 15.75 4.33 6.64
N ILE A 611 16.83 5.06 6.34
CA ILE A 611 16.75 6.42 5.76
C ILE A 611 16.00 6.42 4.43
N PHE A 612 16.25 5.43 3.58
CA PHE A 612 15.51 5.28 2.33
C PHE A 612 14.01 5.08 2.59
N LEU A 613 13.63 4.24 3.56
CA LEU A 613 12.23 4.05 3.95
C LEU A 613 11.62 5.35 4.51
N ILE A 614 12.32 6.10 5.37
CA ILE A 614 11.85 7.39 5.89
C ILE A 614 11.57 8.35 4.74
N LYS A 615 12.50 8.50 3.80
CA LYS A 615 12.35 9.36 2.62
C LYS A 615 11.18 8.93 1.75
N LYS A 616 10.98 7.61 1.60
CA LYS A 616 9.86 7.05 0.84
C LYS A 616 8.52 7.41 1.51
N GLU A 617 8.36 7.13 2.80
CA GLU A 617 7.12 7.42 3.54
C GLU A 617 6.84 8.92 3.62
N ASN A 618 7.85 9.75 3.90
CA ASN A 618 7.72 11.21 3.92
C ASN A 618 7.29 11.77 2.56
N LYS A 619 7.87 11.26 1.46
CA LYS A 619 7.46 11.65 0.11
C LYS A 619 6.02 11.24 -0.18
N MET A 620 5.60 10.05 0.21
CA MET A 620 4.22 9.57 0.00
C MET A 620 3.22 10.39 0.81
N ARG A 621 3.59 10.80 2.03
CA ARG A 621 2.82 11.69 2.90
C ARG A 621 2.66 13.09 2.28
N ILE A 622 3.77 13.76 1.93
CA ILE A 622 3.76 15.12 1.35
C ILE A 622 3.03 15.17 0.01
N LYS A 623 3.23 14.16 -0.84
CA LYS A 623 2.56 14.07 -2.15
C LYS A 623 1.13 13.53 -2.05
N GLU A 624 0.62 13.31 -0.84
CA GLU A 624 -0.76 12.87 -0.62
C GLU A 624 -1.14 11.63 -1.48
N HIS A 625 -0.25 10.64 -1.56
CA HIS A 625 -0.48 9.45 -2.41
C HIS A 625 -1.69 8.61 -1.96
N PHE A 626 -2.05 8.68 -0.68
CA PHE A 626 -3.20 8.01 -0.06
C PHE A 626 -3.33 6.53 -0.46
N ASP A 627 -2.24 5.76 -0.32
CA ASP A 627 -2.15 4.37 -0.78
C ASP A 627 -3.18 3.47 -0.07
N ASN A 628 -3.46 3.70 1.22
CA ASN A 628 -4.47 2.91 1.92
C ASN A 628 -5.91 3.26 1.51
N ILE A 629 -6.19 4.52 1.17
CA ILE A 629 -7.50 4.92 0.60
C ILE A 629 -7.67 4.26 -0.77
N SER A 630 -6.62 4.29 -1.60
CA SER A 630 -6.60 3.60 -2.89
C SER A 630 -6.84 2.10 -2.71
N PHE A 631 -6.21 1.46 -1.73
CA PHE A 631 -6.43 0.05 -1.42
C PHE A 631 -7.88 -0.25 -1.05
N VAL A 632 -8.46 0.53 -0.13
CA VAL A 632 -9.84 0.30 0.35
C VAL A 632 -10.88 0.57 -0.73
N ALA A 633 -10.77 1.71 -1.44
CA ALA A 633 -11.79 2.16 -2.39
C ALA A 633 -11.64 1.54 -3.78
N LEU A 634 -10.42 1.49 -4.30
CA LEU A 634 -10.14 0.96 -5.64
C LEU A 634 -9.80 -0.53 -5.61
N GLY A 635 -9.51 -1.13 -4.45
CA GLY A 635 -9.04 -2.51 -4.37
C GLY A 635 -7.67 -2.70 -5.01
N THR A 636 -6.80 -1.69 -4.98
CA THR A 636 -5.43 -1.82 -5.48
C THR A 636 -4.73 -2.94 -4.71
N ILE A 637 -4.30 -3.98 -5.43
CA ILE A 637 -3.64 -5.12 -4.80
C ILE A 637 -2.19 -4.73 -4.56
N GLU A 638 -1.72 -4.85 -3.31
CA GLU A 638 -0.29 -4.85 -3.03
C GLU A 638 0.32 -6.10 -3.66
N ILE A 639 1.15 -5.87 -4.67
CA ILE A 639 1.91 -6.89 -5.35
C ILE A 639 3.27 -6.93 -4.65
N SER A 640 3.65 -8.10 -4.14
CA SER A 640 4.97 -8.27 -3.53
C SER A 640 6.06 -7.98 -4.57
N ALA A 641 7.27 -7.63 -4.12
CA ALA A 641 8.38 -7.40 -5.05
C ALA A 641 8.66 -8.62 -5.94
N GLU A 642 8.40 -9.83 -5.43
CA GLU A 642 8.54 -11.10 -6.17
C GLU A 642 7.40 -11.32 -7.18
N ASP A 643 6.17 -10.96 -6.82
CA ASP A 643 5.00 -11.09 -7.69
C ASP A 643 4.99 -10.03 -8.80
N LYS A 644 5.77 -8.95 -8.65
CA LYS A 644 5.82 -7.84 -9.61
C LYS A 644 6.32 -8.29 -10.97
N ASP A 645 7.31 -9.17 -11.02
CA ASP A 645 7.88 -9.70 -12.26
C ASP A 645 6.81 -10.40 -13.14
N TYR A 646 5.80 -11.01 -12.52
CA TYR A 646 4.70 -11.67 -13.23
C TYR A 646 3.78 -10.66 -13.90
N VAL A 647 3.44 -9.57 -13.19
CA VAL A 647 2.60 -8.50 -13.71
C VAL A 647 3.36 -7.70 -14.78
N ASP A 648 4.65 -7.44 -14.59
CA ASP A 648 5.49 -6.78 -15.58
C ASP A 648 5.58 -7.62 -16.88
N ALA A 649 5.73 -8.95 -16.77
CA ALA A 649 5.72 -9.84 -17.94
C ALA A 649 4.36 -9.82 -18.68
N LEU A 650 3.26 -9.75 -17.94
CA LEU A 650 1.91 -9.63 -18.49
C LEU A 650 1.70 -8.27 -19.20
N ASP A 651 2.18 -7.18 -18.59
CA ASP A 651 2.14 -5.84 -19.18
C ASP A 651 2.83 -5.81 -20.54
N VAL A 652 4.03 -6.39 -20.64
CA VAL A 652 4.80 -6.43 -21.90
C VAL A 652 4.07 -7.23 -22.99
N LYS A 653 3.37 -8.32 -22.64
CA LYS A 653 2.53 -9.10 -23.59
C LYS A 653 1.45 -8.22 -24.21
N TYR A 654 0.66 -7.55 -23.38
CA TYR A 654 -0.46 -6.72 -23.85
C TYR A 654 0.01 -5.41 -24.49
N ASP A 655 1.10 -4.81 -24.03
CA ASP A 655 1.75 -3.69 -24.70
C ASP A 655 2.18 -4.07 -26.13
N THR A 656 2.71 -5.28 -26.31
CA THR A 656 3.09 -5.80 -27.65
C THR A 656 1.87 -5.97 -28.55
N LEU A 657 0.77 -6.56 -28.03
CA LEU A 657 -0.47 -6.70 -28.80
C LEU A 657 -1.09 -5.33 -29.17
N ARG A 658 -1.15 -4.38 -28.22
CA ARG A 658 -1.61 -3.01 -28.48
C ARG A 658 -0.75 -2.32 -29.53
N LYS A 659 0.57 -2.48 -29.45
CA LYS A 659 1.51 -1.96 -30.45
C LYS A 659 1.28 -2.53 -31.84
N ASN A 660 0.99 -3.82 -31.96
CA ASN A 660 0.65 -4.46 -33.24
C ASN A 660 -0.66 -3.91 -33.82
N ILE A 661 -1.69 -3.65 -32.99
CA ILE A 661 -2.94 -3.00 -33.41
C ILE A 661 -2.68 -1.57 -33.90
N LEU A 662 -1.89 -0.79 -33.16
CA LEU A 662 -1.54 0.58 -33.54
C LEU A 662 -0.72 0.61 -34.84
N ARG A 663 0.21 -0.33 -35.02
CA ARG A 663 0.95 -0.51 -36.29
C ARG A 663 -0.02 -0.78 -37.45
N MET A 664 -0.93 -1.72 -37.29
CA MET A 664 -1.96 -2.04 -38.31
C MET A 664 -2.80 -0.81 -38.67
N GLY A 665 -3.21 -0.01 -37.69
CA GLY A 665 -3.97 1.22 -37.92
C GLY A 665 -3.18 2.29 -38.66
N LEU A 666 -1.89 2.45 -38.34
CA LEU A 666 -0.99 3.38 -39.02
C LEU A 666 -0.69 2.95 -40.46
N GLU A 667 -0.45 1.66 -40.68
CA GLU A 667 -0.27 1.06 -42.01
C GLU A 667 -1.45 1.33 -42.93
N TYR A 668 -2.66 1.20 -42.40
CA TYR A 668 -3.87 1.47 -43.17
C TYR A 668 -4.05 2.96 -43.48
N LYS A 669 -3.82 3.85 -42.49
CA LYS A 669 -4.03 5.30 -42.66
C LYS A 669 -3.02 5.95 -43.59
N MET A 670 -1.74 5.57 -43.49
CA MET A 670 -0.66 6.17 -44.27
C MET A 670 -0.37 5.42 -45.58
N GLY A 671 -0.81 4.16 -45.71
CA GLY A 671 -0.70 3.40 -46.95
C GLY A 671 0.73 3.32 -47.50
N THR A 672 0.96 3.92 -48.67
CA THR A 672 2.27 3.94 -49.34
C THR A 672 3.31 4.81 -48.61
N GLU A 673 2.88 5.87 -47.91
CA GLU A 673 3.79 6.73 -47.14
C GLU A 673 4.41 5.97 -45.97
N TRP A 674 3.65 5.07 -45.32
CA TRP A 674 4.17 4.21 -44.25
C TRP A 674 5.38 3.38 -44.72
N LYS A 675 5.33 2.92 -45.97
CA LYS A 675 6.37 2.09 -46.57
C LYS A 675 7.65 2.89 -46.85
N GLN A 676 7.54 4.18 -47.13
CA GLN A 676 8.69 5.06 -47.39
C GLN A 676 9.39 5.53 -46.10
N LEU A 677 8.72 5.48 -44.95
CA LEU A 677 9.28 5.89 -43.66
C LEU A 677 10.41 4.98 -43.17
N ASN A 678 11.43 5.60 -42.57
CA ASN A 678 12.53 4.89 -41.92
C ASN A 678 12.07 4.18 -40.64
N GLU A 679 12.77 3.12 -40.22
CA GLU A 679 12.40 2.37 -39.01
C GLU A 679 12.40 3.24 -37.73
N LYS A 680 13.26 4.26 -37.67
CA LYS A 680 13.27 5.24 -36.57
C LYS A 680 12.00 6.08 -36.54
N GLU A 681 11.51 6.49 -37.71
CA GLU A 681 10.29 7.30 -37.85
C GLU A 681 9.04 6.47 -37.56
N ARG A 682 8.96 5.24 -38.10
CA ARG A 682 7.88 4.29 -37.76
C ARG A 682 7.80 4.05 -36.26
N LYS A 683 8.95 3.85 -35.60
CA LYS A 683 9.01 3.72 -34.12
C LYS A 683 8.56 4.98 -33.41
N LYS A 684 8.83 6.17 -33.95
CA LYS A 684 8.38 7.45 -33.37
C LYS A 684 6.86 7.60 -33.45
N TYR A 685 6.26 7.34 -34.61
CA TYR A 685 4.80 7.39 -34.79
C TYR A 685 4.07 6.37 -33.91
N ILE A 686 4.59 5.14 -33.83
CA ILE A 686 4.04 4.12 -32.94
C ILE A 686 4.09 4.60 -31.49
N LYS A 687 5.23 5.13 -31.02
CA LYS A 687 5.35 5.68 -29.66
C LYS A 687 4.41 6.84 -29.38
N GLU A 688 4.14 7.69 -30.38
CA GLU A 688 3.19 8.78 -30.25
C GLU A 688 1.76 8.25 -30.08
N LYS A 689 1.36 7.28 -30.89
CA LYS A 689 0.06 6.62 -30.76
C LYS A 689 -0.07 5.78 -29.49
N GLU A 690 1.01 5.16 -29.00
CA GLU A 690 1.04 4.48 -27.70
C GLU A 690 0.78 5.47 -26.55
N LYS A 691 1.33 6.69 -26.63
CA LYS A 691 1.05 7.74 -25.63
C LYS A 691 -0.40 8.19 -25.69
N GLU A 692 -0.97 8.38 -26.88
CA GLU A 692 -2.40 8.72 -27.03
C GLU A 692 -3.31 7.59 -26.54
N GLU A 693 -3.03 6.33 -26.91
CA GLU A 693 -3.76 5.16 -26.44
C GLU A 693 -3.72 5.06 -24.91
N ARG A 694 -2.53 5.21 -24.32
CA ARG A 694 -2.37 5.19 -22.87
C ARG A 694 -3.15 6.31 -22.17
N LYS A 695 -3.18 7.51 -22.76
CA LYS A 695 -4.00 8.64 -22.26
C LYS A 695 -5.50 8.31 -22.32
N LEU A 696 -6.00 7.84 -23.47
CA LEU A 696 -7.42 7.47 -23.63
C LEU A 696 -7.81 6.31 -22.71
N ARG A 697 -6.92 5.34 -22.51
CA ARG A 697 -7.11 4.23 -21.57
C ARG A 697 -7.18 4.73 -20.13
N GLY A 698 -6.27 5.63 -19.76
CA GLY A 698 -6.31 6.34 -18.48
C GLY A 698 -7.66 7.03 -18.32
N LEU A 699 -8.09 7.87 -19.26
CA LEU A 699 -9.36 8.59 -19.17
C LEU A 699 -10.61 7.69 -19.21
N GLY A 700 -10.48 6.40 -19.54
CA GLY A 700 -11.60 5.47 -19.70
C GLY A 700 -12.41 5.70 -20.97
N GLN A 701 -11.90 6.52 -21.90
CA GLN A 701 -12.50 6.85 -23.18
C GLN A 701 -12.24 5.73 -24.19
N LEU A 702 -12.76 4.54 -23.90
CA LEU A 702 -12.49 3.35 -24.70
C LEU A 702 -13.09 3.41 -26.12
N GLN A 703 -14.17 4.17 -26.31
CA GLN A 703 -14.77 4.39 -27.64
C GLN A 703 -13.84 5.22 -28.53
N ASP A 704 -13.25 6.28 -27.98
CA ASP A 704 -12.37 7.20 -28.71
C ASP A 704 -11.09 6.53 -29.20
N MET A 705 -10.69 5.39 -28.61
CA MET A 705 -9.58 4.56 -29.10
C MET A 705 -9.78 4.06 -30.53
N GLU A 706 -11.03 3.92 -30.98
CA GLU A 706 -11.34 3.55 -32.37
C GLU A 706 -10.70 4.52 -33.37
N SER A 707 -10.65 5.81 -33.02
CA SER A 707 -10.02 6.84 -33.84
C SER A 707 -8.53 6.58 -34.07
N LEU A 708 -7.84 5.85 -33.18
CA LEU A 708 -6.42 5.53 -33.32
C LEU A 708 -6.19 4.43 -34.36
N ILE A 709 -7.10 3.46 -34.45
CA ILE A 709 -7.00 2.27 -35.32
C ILE A 709 -7.52 2.58 -36.74
N GLY A 710 -8.62 3.34 -36.85
CA GLY A 710 -9.28 3.63 -38.13
C GLY A 710 -10.24 2.52 -38.61
N PRO A 711 -10.95 2.73 -39.74
CA PRO A 711 -12.13 1.93 -40.10
C PRO A 711 -11.84 0.48 -40.48
N LYS A 712 -10.58 0.13 -40.79
CA LYS A 712 -10.15 -1.25 -41.05
C LYS A 712 -10.49 -2.19 -39.89
N SER A 713 -10.53 -1.70 -38.65
CA SER A 713 -10.90 -2.52 -37.48
C SER A 713 -12.31 -3.10 -37.56
N LYS A 714 -13.27 -2.38 -38.17
CA LYS A 714 -14.67 -2.85 -38.28
C LYS A 714 -14.85 -4.03 -39.23
N ALA A 715 -13.91 -4.23 -40.16
CA ALA A 715 -13.97 -5.30 -41.14
C ALA A 715 -13.34 -6.62 -40.63
N LEU A 716 -12.67 -6.58 -39.48
CA LEU A 716 -11.95 -7.73 -38.93
C LEU A 716 -12.84 -8.60 -38.04
N PRO A 717 -12.54 -9.91 -37.91
CA PRO A 717 -13.18 -10.77 -36.92
C PRO A 717 -13.00 -10.22 -35.50
N SER A 718 -13.97 -10.47 -34.62
CA SER A 718 -13.89 -10.04 -33.21
C SER A 718 -12.62 -10.58 -32.53
N LEU A 719 -12.12 -9.88 -31.50
CA LEU A 719 -10.91 -10.29 -30.78
C LEU A 719 -11.03 -11.73 -30.23
N ARG A 720 -12.24 -12.12 -29.79
CA ARG A 720 -12.53 -13.48 -29.31
C ARG A 720 -12.44 -14.53 -30.41
N GLN A 721 -12.79 -14.22 -31.65
CA GLN A 721 -12.59 -15.16 -32.76
C GLN A 721 -11.10 -15.37 -33.05
N LEU A 722 -10.30 -14.29 -33.00
CA LEU A 722 -8.86 -14.35 -33.25
C LEU A 722 -8.08 -15.06 -32.14
N ILE A 723 -8.16 -14.57 -30.90
CA ILE A 723 -7.34 -15.11 -29.80
C ILE A 723 -8.04 -16.31 -29.10
N GLY A 724 -9.35 -16.39 -29.20
CA GLY A 724 -10.16 -17.31 -28.40
C GLY A 724 -10.45 -16.79 -27.01
N GLU A 725 -11.26 -17.56 -26.28
CA GLU A 725 -11.51 -17.32 -24.87
C GLU A 725 -10.24 -17.32 -24.00
N GLU A 726 -10.40 -16.75 -22.82
CA GLU A 726 -9.33 -16.66 -21.84
C GLU A 726 -8.94 -18.06 -21.31
N LYS A 727 -7.66 -18.27 -21.05
CA LYS A 727 -7.12 -19.52 -20.49
C LYS A 727 -7.85 -19.99 -19.24
N SER A 728 -8.22 -19.08 -18.34
CA SER A 728 -8.89 -19.44 -17.07
C SER A 728 -10.32 -19.97 -17.31
N GLU A 729 -11.06 -19.38 -18.25
CA GLU A 729 -12.38 -19.85 -18.69
C GLU A 729 -12.26 -21.20 -19.40
N TYR A 730 -11.27 -21.34 -20.29
CA TYR A 730 -10.98 -22.59 -20.99
C TYR A 730 -10.71 -23.74 -20.01
N GLU A 731 -9.84 -23.52 -19.03
CA GLU A 731 -9.49 -24.53 -18.02
C GLU A 731 -10.68 -24.90 -17.11
N LYS A 732 -11.49 -23.91 -16.72
CA LYS A 732 -12.73 -24.16 -15.95
C LYS A 732 -13.70 -25.03 -16.75
N ARG A 733 -13.95 -24.68 -18.01
CA ARG A 733 -14.83 -25.48 -18.88
C ARG A 733 -14.27 -26.89 -19.07
N LEU A 734 -12.96 -27.04 -19.30
CA LEU A 734 -12.34 -28.35 -19.46
C LEU A 734 -12.49 -29.22 -18.19
N LYS A 735 -12.35 -28.61 -17.01
CA LYS A 735 -12.59 -29.29 -15.72
C LYS A 735 -14.05 -29.69 -15.54
N GLU A 736 -14.99 -28.84 -15.92
CA GLU A 736 -16.43 -29.12 -15.87
C GLU A 736 -16.82 -30.23 -16.86
N GLN A 737 -16.29 -30.20 -18.09
CA GLN A 737 -16.48 -31.25 -19.09
C GLN A 737 -15.97 -32.61 -18.60
N ARG A 738 -14.80 -32.66 -17.95
CA ARG A 738 -14.26 -33.89 -17.35
C ARG A 738 -15.14 -34.46 -16.24
N LYS A 739 -15.88 -33.61 -15.52
CA LYS A 739 -16.82 -34.04 -14.46
C LYS A 739 -18.15 -34.52 -15.02
N ILE A 740 -18.66 -33.85 -16.05
CA ILE A 740 -20.01 -34.09 -16.59
C ILE A 740 -20.02 -35.24 -17.62
N GLY A 741 -18.87 -35.60 -18.19
CA GLY A 741 -18.76 -36.73 -19.12
C GLY A 741 -19.47 -36.51 -20.46
N GLN A 742 -19.91 -35.28 -20.74
CA GLN A 742 -20.55 -34.89 -22.00
C GLN A 742 -19.65 -33.97 -22.82
N ASN A 743 -19.60 -34.21 -24.13
CA ASN A 743 -19.06 -33.29 -25.12
C ASN A 743 -20.09 -32.16 -25.33
N GLN A 744 -20.13 -31.15 -24.45
CA GLN A 744 -20.81 -29.90 -24.79
C GLN A 744 -19.84 -29.06 -25.64
N GLU A 745 -20.17 -28.94 -26.93
CA GLU A 745 -19.28 -28.52 -28.03
C GLU A 745 -19.11 -26.99 -28.20
N ASP A 746 -19.85 -26.15 -27.48
CA ASP A 746 -19.87 -24.72 -27.81
C ASP A 746 -19.13 -23.84 -26.80
N GLU A 747 -17.98 -23.29 -27.24
CA GLU A 747 -17.51 -21.99 -26.74
C GLU A 747 -18.68 -20.99 -26.83
N PRO A 748 -19.08 -20.34 -25.72
CA PRO A 748 -20.29 -19.52 -25.69
C PRO A 748 -20.24 -18.42 -26.76
N PRO A 749 -21.38 -18.09 -27.41
CA PRO A 749 -21.41 -17.16 -28.52
C PRO A 749 -20.75 -15.82 -28.18
N ALA A 750 -20.06 -15.23 -29.17
CA ALA A 750 -19.42 -13.91 -29.03
C ALA A 750 -20.41 -12.80 -28.61
N GLU A 751 -21.71 -12.98 -28.86
CA GLU A 751 -22.80 -12.04 -28.53
C GLU A 751 -22.86 -11.61 -27.06
N LYS A 752 -22.31 -12.39 -26.11
CA LYS A 752 -22.24 -11.98 -24.70
C LYS A 752 -21.29 -10.81 -24.44
N PHE A 753 -20.44 -10.46 -25.40
CA PHE A 753 -19.45 -9.38 -25.27
C PHE A 753 -19.59 -8.41 -26.43
N PRO A 754 -20.14 -7.19 -26.22
CA PRO A 754 -20.26 -6.21 -27.29
C PRO A 754 -18.87 -5.81 -27.77
N HIS A 755 -18.56 -6.13 -29.03
CA HIS A 755 -17.33 -5.70 -29.68
C HIS A 755 -17.35 -4.18 -29.84
N MET A 756 -16.37 -3.49 -29.25
CA MET A 756 -16.27 -2.04 -29.35
C MET A 756 -15.13 -1.63 -30.29
N ASN A 757 -13.91 -2.03 -29.96
CA ASN A 757 -12.74 -1.98 -30.84
C ASN A 757 -11.63 -2.82 -30.22
N PHE A 758 -10.62 -3.24 -30.99
CA PHE A 758 -9.59 -4.15 -30.51
C PHE A 758 -8.78 -3.64 -29.31
N LEU A 759 -8.51 -2.33 -29.22
CA LEU A 759 -7.79 -1.76 -28.07
C LEU A 759 -8.65 -1.81 -26.81
N ALA A 760 -9.94 -1.45 -26.93
CA ALA A 760 -10.90 -1.54 -25.85
C ALA A 760 -11.16 -2.99 -25.40
N ASP A 761 -11.22 -3.94 -26.33
CA ASP A 761 -11.46 -5.36 -26.05
C ASP A 761 -10.27 -6.02 -25.32
N LEU A 762 -9.04 -5.52 -25.50
CA LEU A 762 -7.86 -6.01 -24.78
C LEU A 762 -7.84 -5.59 -23.31
N VAL A 763 -8.47 -4.47 -22.93
CA VAL A 763 -8.51 -3.98 -21.55
C VAL A 763 -9.14 -4.99 -20.59
N PRO A 764 -10.39 -5.46 -20.79
CA PRO A 764 -10.99 -6.43 -19.88
C PRO A 764 -10.27 -7.78 -19.89
N ARG A 765 -9.66 -8.18 -21.01
CA ARG A 765 -8.88 -9.43 -21.08
C ARG A 765 -7.61 -9.34 -20.22
N TYR A 766 -6.89 -8.22 -20.31
CA TYR A 766 -5.74 -7.94 -19.45
C TYR A 766 -6.16 -7.94 -17.97
N ASP A 767 -7.21 -7.19 -17.62
CA ASP A 767 -7.68 -7.09 -16.24
C ASP A 767 -8.04 -8.47 -15.66
N ASN A 768 -8.73 -9.31 -16.44
CA ASN A 768 -9.11 -10.65 -16.00
C ASN A 768 -7.91 -11.59 -15.87
N GLU A 769 -6.96 -11.55 -16.83
CA GLU A 769 -5.76 -12.39 -16.77
C GLU A 769 -4.85 -11.97 -15.60
N GLN A 770 -4.74 -10.66 -15.33
CA GLN A 770 -4.03 -10.12 -14.17
C GLN A 770 -4.70 -10.57 -12.86
N GLU A 771 -6.02 -10.46 -12.75
CA GLU A 771 -6.77 -10.91 -11.59
C GLU A 771 -6.60 -12.43 -11.35
N ALA A 772 -6.73 -13.24 -12.39
CA ALA A 772 -6.54 -14.68 -12.31
C ALA A 772 -5.09 -15.05 -11.89
N MET A 773 -4.10 -14.31 -12.39
CA MET A 773 -2.69 -14.48 -12.02
C MET A 773 -2.43 -14.14 -10.55
N LEU A 774 -2.96 -13.01 -10.06
CA LEU A 774 -2.81 -12.61 -8.66
C LEU A 774 -3.53 -13.57 -7.70
N ILE A 775 -4.72 -14.07 -8.08
CA ILE A 775 -5.42 -15.12 -7.32
C ILE A 775 -4.57 -16.39 -7.27
N TRP A 776 -3.97 -16.78 -8.41
CA TRP A 776 -3.10 -17.95 -8.47
C TRP A 776 -1.87 -17.79 -7.56
N LEU A 777 -1.16 -16.66 -7.61
CA LEU A 777 0.02 -16.37 -6.76
C LEU A 777 -0.33 -16.40 -5.26
N LYS A 778 -1.50 -15.86 -4.88
CA LYS A 778 -1.95 -15.82 -3.48
C LYS A 778 -2.43 -17.18 -2.95
N SER A 779 -2.76 -18.13 -3.81
CA SER A 779 -3.32 -19.41 -3.40
C SER A 779 -2.32 -20.26 -2.60
N THR A 780 -2.80 -20.96 -1.58
CA THR A 780 -1.97 -21.84 -0.74
C THR A 780 -1.31 -22.95 -1.56
N SER A 781 -2.00 -23.47 -2.57
CA SER A 781 -1.47 -24.47 -3.50
C SER A 781 -0.25 -23.95 -4.26
N THR A 782 -0.27 -22.69 -4.70
CA THR A 782 0.87 -22.10 -5.43
C THR A 782 2.06 -21.84 -4.52
N LYS A 783 1.83 -21.36 -3.29
CA LYS A 783 2.91 -21.16 -2.31
C LYS A 783 3.63 -22.46 -1.95
N GLN A 784 2.98 -23.62 -2.13
CA GLN A 784 3.58 -24.95 -1.95
C GLN A 784 4.37 -25.43 -3.18
N LEU A 785 4.21 -24.81 -4.34
CA LEU A 785 4.96 -25.19 -5.55
C LEU A 785 6.42 -24.74 -5.45
N PRO A 786 7.37 -25.51 -6.00
CA PRO A 786 8.75 -25.07 -6.12
C PRO A 786 8.85 -23.75 -6.90
N VAL A 787 9.75 -22.85 -6.48
CA VAL A 787 9.99 -21.56 -7.15
C VAL A 787 10.25 -21.72 -8.64
N LYS A 788 10.94 -22.80 -9.05
CA LYS A 788 11.19 -23.13 -10.46
C LYS A 788 9.89 -23.32 -11.25
N THR A 789 8.94 -24.07 -10.71
CA THR A 789 7.61 -24.30 -11.30
C THR A 789 6.78 -23.03 -11.29
N GLN A 790 6.88 -22.21 -10.24
CA GLN A 790 6.21 -20.91 -10.23
C GLN A 790 6.75 -19.99 -11.34
N ARG A 791 8.07 -19.96 -11.56
CA ARG A 791 8.72 -19.12 -12.58
C ARG A 791 8.46 -19.56 -14.02
N LEU A 792 8.03 -20.81 -14.26
CA LEU A 792 7.63 -21.26 -15.61
C LEU A 792 6.51 -20.37 -16.18
N LYS A 793 5.63 -19.85 -15.33
CA LYS A 793 4.56 -18.93 -15.79
C LYS A 793 5.11 -17.64 -16.39
N ILE A 794 6.22 -17.10 -15.90
CA ILE A 794 6.93 -15.95 -16.49
C ILE A 794 7.49 -16.33 -17.86
N VAL A 795 8.11 -17.51 -17.97
CA VAL A 795 8.66 -18.01 -19.25
C VAL A 795 7.55 -18.13 -20.31
N LEU A 796 6.37 -18.62 -19.94
CA LEU A 796 5.21 -18.71 -20.84
C LEU A 796 4.73 -17.33 -21.31
N LEU A 797 4.62 -16.34 -20.41
CA LEU A 797 4.24 -14.97 -20.79
C LEU A 797 5.28 -14.32 -21.70
N LYS A 798 6.57 -14.55 -21.44
CA LYS A 798 7.67 -14.10 -22.30
C LYS A 798 7.63 -14.78 -23.67
N LEU A 799 7.23 -16.06 -23.74
CA LEU A 799 7.05 -16.80 -25.00
C LEU A 799 5.86 -16.27 -25.81
N GLU A 800 4.71 -16.04 -25.16
CA GLU A 800 3.53 -15.40 -25.77
C GLU A 800 3.88 -14.01 -26.33
N THR A 801 4.62 -13.22 -25.54
CA THR A 801 5.14 -11.91 -25.97
C THR A 801 6.02 -12.02 -27.20
N PHE A 802 7.00 -12.94 -27.18
CA PHE A 802 7.92 -13.13 -28.30
C PHE A 802 7.21 -13.61 -29.56
N CYS A 803 6.23 -14.50 -29.43
CA CYS A 803 5.36 -14.92 -30.52
C CYS A 803 4.64 -13.73 -31.17
N ALA A 804 4.10 -12.81 -30.37
CA ALA A 804 3.51 -11.57 -30.87
C ALA A 804 4.51 -10.61 -31.52
N GLN A 805 5.79 -10.64 -31.12
CA GLN A 805 6.85 -9.81 -31.70
C GLN A 805 7.39 -10.36 -33.03
N LEU A 806 7.44 -11.69 -33.16
CA LEU A 806 7.83 -12.37 -34.39
C LEU A 806 6.85 -12.07 -35.53
N GLU A 807 5.56 -11.95 -35.21
CA GLU A 807 4.51 -11.69 -36.18
C GLU A 807 4.26 -10.18 -36.37
N GLU A 808 4.58 -9.65 -37.55
CA GLU A 808 4.36 -8.24 -37.88
C GLU A 808 2.89 -7.89 -38.23
N ASP A 809 2.06 -8.88 -38.51
CA ASP A 809 0.64 -8.65 -38.75
C ASP A 809 -0.18 -8.88 -37.46
N PHE A 810 -1.11 -7.97 -37.15
CA PHE A 810 -1.91 -8.05 -35.93
C PHE A 810 -2.74 -9.34 -35.90
N GLU A 811 -3.40 -9.64 -37.00
CA GLU A 811 -4.30 -10.78 -37.16
C GLU A 811 -3.56 -12.12 -36.94
N VAL A 812 -2.37 -12.26 -37.53
CA VAL A 812 -1.48 -13.42 -37.33
C VAL A 812 -0.93 -13.47 -35.91
N SER A 813 -0.54 -12.32 -35.34
CA SER A 813 -0.03 -12.25 -33.96
C SER A 813 -1.09 -12.65 -32.93
N ALA A 814 -2.35 -12.21 -33.12
CA ALA A 814 -3.47 -12.51 -32.23
C ALA A 814 -3.84 -13.99 -32.25
N LEU A 815 -3.94 -14.59 -33.44
CA LEU A 815 -4.17 -16.03 -33.61
C LEU A 815 -3.04 -16.85 -32.97
N SER A 816 -1.78 -16.46 -33.20
CA SER A 816 -0.62 -17.17 -32.67
C SER A 816 -0.56 -17.11 -31.14
N VAL A 817 -0.77 -15.93 -30.53
CA VAL A 817 -0.83 -15.80 -29.06
C VAL A 817 -1.95 -16.65 -28.48
N GLY A 818 -3.14 -16.62 -29.08
CA GLY A 818 -4.29 -17.41 -28.61
C GLY A 818 -4.04 -18.91 -28.60
N LEU A 819 -3.38 -19.43 -29.64
CA LEU A 819 -3.00 -20.85 -29.72
C LEU A 819 -1.92 -21.23 -28.71
N ILE A 820 -0.98 -20.33 -28.41
CA ILE A 820 0.09 -20.53 -27.42
C ILE A 820 -0.43 -20.45 -25.98
N GLU A 821 -1.41 -19.59 -25.67
CA GLU A 821 -2.04 -19.54 -24.34
C GLU A 821 -2.60 -20.91 -23.91
N ARG A 822 -3.10 -21.66 -24.91
CA ARG A 822 -3.68 -23.01 -24.79
C ARG A 822 -2.75 -24.11 -25.34
N LEU A 823 -1.45 -23.87 -25.40
CA LEU A 823 -0.47 -24.77 -26.01
C LEU A 823 -0.53 -26.22 -25.49
N MET A 824 -0.79 -26.41 -24.20
CA MET A 824 -0.90 -27.76 -23.61
C MET A 824 -2.05 -28.59 -24.20
N ALA A 825 -3.07 -27.95 -24.79
CA ALA A 825 -4.13 -28.64 -25.51
C ALA A 825 -3.64 -29.36 -26.78
N ALA A 826 -2.49 -28.95 -27.34
CA ALA A 826 -1.87 -29.62 -28.48
C ALA A 826 -1.51 -31.09 -28.18
N LEU A 827 -1.29 -31.44 -26.89
CA LEU A 827 -0.97 -32.81 -26.47
C LEU A 827 -2.20 -33.70 -26.25
N GLN A 828 -3.40 -33.13 -26.10
CA GLN A 828 -4.62 -33.84 -25.66
C GLN A 828 -5.76 -33.81 -26.70
N ASN A 829 -5.43 -33.48 -27.95
CA ASN A 829 -6.30 -33.08 -29.07
C ASN A 829 -6.91 -31.69 -28.88
N ARG A 830 -6.68 -30.81 -29.87
CA ARG A 830 -7.23 -29.44 -29.87
C ARG A 830 -8.74 -29.44 -30.04
N HIS A 831 -9.36 -28.42 -29.48
CA HIS A 831 -10.77 -28.13 -29.73
C HIS A 831 -10.99 -27.80 -31.22
N PRO A 832 -12.13 -28.18 -31.85
CA PRO A 832 -12.40 -27.87 -33.26
C PRO A 832 -12.26 -26.38 -33.62
N LYS A 833 -12.65 -25.48 -32.72
CA LYS A 833 -12.44 -24.03 -32.89
C LYS A 833 -10.96 -23.62 -32.91
N ASP A 834 -10.10 -24.27 -32.11
CA ASP A 834 -8.65 -24.02 -32.17
C ASP A 834 -8.01 -24.63 -33.43
N GLN A 835 -8.55 -25.74 -33.94
CA GLN A 835 -8.16 -26.27 -35.26
C GLN A 835 -8.54 -25.30 -36.39
N SER A 836 -9.73 -24.69 -36.31
CA SER A 836 -10.14 -23.63 -37.23
C SER A 836 -9.20 -22.43 -37.16
N ARG A 837 -8.81 -21.99 -35.95
CA ARG A 837 -7.85 -20.88 -35.77
C ARG A 837 -6.46 -21.21 -36.34
N GLN A 838 -6.00 -22.46 -36.21
CA GLN A 838 -4.75 -22.90 -36.85
C GLN A 838 -4.86 -22.85 -38.38
N TYR A 839 -5.99 -23.27 -38.95
CA TYR A 839 -6.23 -23.15 -40.39
C TYR A 839 -6.24 -21.67 -40.83
N ASP A 840 -6.94 -20.80 -40.09
CA ASP A 840 -6.98 -19.36 -40.37
C ASP A 840 -5.60 -18.71 -40.28
N LEU A 841 -4.78 -19.13 -39.31
CA LEU A 841 -3.40 -18.70 -39.15
C LEU A 841 -2.53 -19.09 -40.35
N ALA A 842 -2.61 -20.35 -40.79
CA ALA A 842 -1.92 -20.83 -41.97
C ALA A 842 -2.36 -20.10 -43.24
N MET A 843 -3.67 -19.89 -43.42
CA MET A 843 -4.24 -19.15 -44.55
C MET A 843 -3.70 -17.71 -44.61
N ARG A 844 -3.67 -17.01 -43.47
CA ARG A 844 -3.20 -15.61 -43.41
C ARG A 844 -1.70 -15.50 -43.66
N ARG A 845 -0.87 -16.37 -43.08
CA ARG A 845 0.57 -16.41 -43.35
C ARG A 845 0.86 -16.67 -44.84
N THR A 846 0.13 -17.61 -45.45
CA THR A 846 0.26 -17.93 -46.88
C THR A 846 -0.03 -16.71 -47.77
N ARG A 847 -1.12 -15.98 -47.48
CA ARG A 847 -1.52 -14.77 -48.22
C ARG A 847 -0.57 -13.60 -48.00
N LEU A 848 -0.11 -13.37 -46.77
CA LEU A 848 0.85 -12.31 -46.46
C LEU A 848 2.15 -12.50 -47.23
N ARG A 849 2.65 -13.73 -47.30
CA ARG A 849 3.86 -14.02 -48.07
C ARG A 849 3.66 -13.78 -49.57
N LEU A 850 2.54 -14.21 -50.15
CA LEU A 850 2.22 -13.93 -51.56
C LEU A 850 2.17 -12.43 -51.84
N ALA A 851 1.57 -11.64 -50.95
CA ALA A 851 1.54 -10.18 -51.06
C ALA A 851 2.96 -9.57 -50.99
N ASN A 852 3.82 -10.07 -50.11
CA ASN A 852 5.20 -9.61 -49.98
C ASN A 852 6.04 -9.94 -51.24
N LEU A 853 5.86 -11.13 -51.82
CA LEU A 853 6.50 -11.54 -53.07
C LEU A 853 6.10 -10.64 -54.23
N GLN A 854 4.80 -10.33 -54.37
CA GLN A 854 4.30 -9.40 -55.39
C GLN A 854 4.89 -7.98 -55.23
N GLN A 855 5.14 -7.57 -53.99
CA GLN A 855 5.67 -6.25 -53.66
C GLN A 855 7.21 -6.20 -53.64
N LYS A 856 7.89 -7.33 -53.91
CA LYS A 856 9.35 -7.50 -53.80
C LYS A 856 9.91 -7.03 -52.46
N GLU A 857 9.14 -7.16 -51.38
CA GLU A 857 9.63 -6.81 -50.05
C GLU A 857 10.52 -7.95 -49.52
N PRO A 858 11.78 -7.67 -49.12
CA PRO A 858 12.62 -8.69 -48.53
C PRO A 858 12.03 -9.12 -47.19
N THR A 859 11.95 -10.44 -46.95
CA THR A 859 11.60 -11.01 -45.64
C THR A 859 12.62 -10.53 -44.62
N LYS A 860 12.22 -9.59 -43.76
CA LYS A 860 13.12 -8.97 -42.77
C LYS A 860 13.43 -9.96 -41.65
N LYS A 861 14.67 -10.44 -41.58
CA LYS A 861 15.21 -11.11 -40.39
C LYS A 861 15.44 -10.09 -39.28
N LYS A 862 14.54 -10.00 -38.31
CA LYS A 862 14.76 -9.19 -37.10
C LYS A 862 15.45 -10.04 -36.05
N GLU A 863 16.76 -9.86 -35.89
CA GLU A 863 17.51 -10.58 -34.85
C GLU A 863 18.23 -9.61 -33.92
N LYS A 864 17.86 -9.66 -32.64
CA LYS A 864 18.78 -9.37 -31.54
C LYS A 864 19.10 -10.70 -30.89
N SER A 865 20.37 -11.10 -30.90
CA SER A 865 20.85 -12.21 -30.08
C SER A 865 20.65 -11.84 -28.61
N PHE A 866 19.97 -12.69 -27.85
CA PHE A 866 19.78 -12.54 -26.42
C PHE A 866 20.62 -13.62 -25.73
N THR A 867 21.59 -13.20 -24.92
CA THR A 867 22.41 -14.08 -24.10
C THR A 867 22.17 -13.73 -22.63
N PRO A 868 21.60 -14.64 -21.84
CA PRO A 868 21.37 -14.44 -20.40
C PRO A 868 22.66 -14.33 -19.59
N GLU A 869 22.59 -13.72 -18.42
CA GLU A 869 23.69 -13.72 -17.44
C GLU A 869 23.79 -15.09 -16.72
N LYS A 870 25.00 -15.46 -16.29
CA LYS A 870 25.22 -16.70 -15.51
C LYS A 870 24.41 -16.67 -14.21
N GLY A 871 23.64 -17.72 -13.95
CA GLY A 871 22.74 -17.83 -12.80
C GLY A 871 21.29 -17.39 -13.07
N ASP A 872 20.98 -16.85 -14.26
CA ASP A 872 19.60 -16.54 -14.67
C ASP A 872 18.93 -17.73 -15.38
N LEU A 873 18.51 -18.73 -14.60
CA LEU A 873 17.81 -19.92 -15.13
C LEU A 873 16.58 -19.55 -15.97
N THR A 874 15.80 -18.55 -15.55
CA THR A 874 14.59 -18.11 -16.26
C THR A 874 14.96 -17.45 -17.59
N GLY A 875 16.05 -16.67 -17.63
CA GLY A 875 16.65 -16.13 -18.84
C GLY A 875 17.08 -17.22 -19.81
N TRP A 876 17.79 -18.25 -19.34
CA TRP A 876 18.22 -19.39 -20.17
C TRP A 876 17.07 -20.20 -20.74
N GLN A 877 16.06 -20.51 -19.92
CA GLN A 877 14.84 -21.17 -20.38
C GLN A 877 14.14 -20.34 -21.47
N THR A 878 14.07 -19.02 -21.29
CA THR A 878 13.47 -18.10 -22.27
C THR A 878 14.29 -18.06 -23.56
N ALA A 879 15.62 -17.95 -23.47
CA ALA A 879 16.52 -17.87 -24.63
C ALA A 879 16.45 -19.12 -25.49
N TYR A 880 16.45 -20.31 -24.86
CA TYR A 880 16.29 -21.59 -25.56
C TYR A 880 14.96 -21.65 -26.33
N LEU A 881 13.83 -21.36 -25.67
CA LEU A 881 12.52 -21.38 -26.33
C LEU A 881 12.39 -20.32 -27.43
N TYR A 882 13.05 -19.16 -27.29
CA TYR A 882 13.08 -18.14 -28.34
C TYR A 882 13.82 -18.64 -29.58
N GLU A 883 14.92 -19.36 -29.41
CA GLU A 883 15.67 -19.91 -30.55
C GLU A 883 14.87 -21.01 -31.26
N VAL A 884 14.18 -21.88 -30.52
CA VAL A 884 13.23 -22.87 -31.08
C VAL A 884 12.13 -22.16 -31.89
N MET A 885 11.55 -21.09 -31.35
CA MET A 885 10.53 -20.30 -32.06
C MET A 885 11.05 -19.63 -33.34
N LYS A 886 12.33 -19.21 -33.36
CA LYS A 886 12.98 -18.70 -34.58
C LYS A 886 13.19 -19.81 -35.59
N ARG A 887 13.68 -20.99 -35.17
CA ARG A 887 13.76 -22.15 -36.06
C ARG A 887 12.41 -22.50 -36.65
N HIS A 888 11.35 -22.51 -35.83
CA HIS A 888 9.99 -22.75 -36.31
C HIS A 888 9.53 -21.70 -37.34
N TYR A 889 9.92 -20.44 -37.16
CA TYR A 889 9.67 -19.39 -38.14
C TYR A 889 10.41 -19.65 -39.46
N ASP A 890 11.71 -19.96 -39.40
CA ASP A 890 12.53 -20.27 -40.57
C ASP A 890 12.01 -21.52 -41.32
N GLU A 891 11.56 -22.56 -40.59
CA GLU A 891 10.91 -23.74 -41.15
C GLU A 891 9.63 -23.40 -41.93
N ARG A 892 8.78 -22.52 -41.38
CA ARG A 892 7.54 -22.08 -42.06
C ARG A 892 7.86 -21.30 -43.33
N GLU A 893 8.84 -20.38 -43.27
CA GLU A 893 9.27 -19.60 -44.43
C GLU A 893 9.91 -20.48 -45.51
N GLN A 894 10.67 -21.51 -45.12
CA GLN A 894 11.28 -22.45 -46.07
C GLN A 894 10.23 -23.36 -46.72
N LEU A 895 9.27 -23.88 -45.97
CA LEU A 895 8.16 -24.67 -46.53
C LEU A 895 7.36 -23.83 -47.54
N LEU A 896 7.02 -22.59 -47.17
CA LEU A 896 6.30 -21.69 -48.07
C LEU A 896 7.12 -21.34 -49.32
N LYS A 897 8.46 -21.21 -49.19
CA LYS A 897 9.36 -21.03 -50.33
C LYS A 897 9.22 -22.17 -51.33
N TYR A 898 9.32 -23.40 -50.86
CA TYR A 898 9.20 -24.56 -51.72
C TYR A 898 7.81 -24.67 -52.38
N LEU A 899 6.73 -24.40 -51.64
CA LEU A 899 5.37 -24.54 -52.18
C LEU A 899 4.91 -23.42 -53.12
N GLN A 900 5.52 -22.23 -53.05
CA GLN A 900 5.06 -21.04 -53.79
C GLN A 900 6.03 -20.58 -54.89
N ASP A 901 7.32 -20.92 -54.82
CA ASP A 901 8.29 -20.54 -55.84
C ASP A 901 8.16 -21.44 -57.09
N GLU A 902 8.45 -20.90 -58.29
CA GLU A 902 8.23 -21.60 -59.57
C GLU A 902 9.12 -22.85 -59.76
N SER A 903 10.19 -23.01 -58.96
CA SER A 903 11.23 -24.04 -59.14
C SER A 903 10.75 -25.48 -58.94
N ILE A 904 9.60 -25.70 -58.30
CA ILE A 904 9.10 -27.05 -57.98
C ILE A 904 8.10 -27.58 -59.03
N THR A 905 7.70 -26.75 -60.01
CA THR A 905 6.70 -27.10 -61.02
C THR A 905 7.05 -28.36 -61.82
N GLU A 906 8.29 -28.47 -62.31
CA GLU A 906 8.77 -29.65 -63.05
C GLU A 906 8.74 -30.94 -62.20
N LEU A 907 9.13 -30.84 -60.93
CA LEU A 907 9.10 -31.98 -60.00
C LEU A 907 7.65 -32.41 -59.67
N MET A 908 6.71 -31.46 -59.63
CA MET A 908 5.30 -31.75 -59.43
C MET A 908 4.68 -32.46 -60.64
N GLU A 909 5.09 -32.11 -61.86
CA GLU A 909 4.68 -32.83 -63.06
C GLU A 909 5.17 -34.29 -63.01
N ALA A 910 6.45 -34.51 -62.69
CA ALA A 910 7.00 -35.85 -62.51
C ALA A 910 6.28 -36.66 -61.40
N ALA A 911 5.99 -36.02 -60.25
CA ALA A 911 5.25 -36.66 -59.16
C ALA A 911 3.79 -36.98 -59.52
N SER A 912 3.20 -36.28 -60.49
CA SER A 912 1.83 -36.53 -60.98
C SER A 912 1.70 -37.79 -61.83
N GLU A 913 2.80 -38.20 -62.47
CA GLU A 913 2.89 -39.45 -63.25
C GLU A 913 3.00 -40.69 -62.34
N MET A 914 3.41 -40.50 -61.08
CA MET A 914 3.56 -41.59 -60.10
C MET A 914 2.23 -42.03 -59.49
N SER A 915 2.06 -43.35 -59.32
CA SER A 915 0.95 -43.92 -58.55
C SER A 915 1.05 -43.58 -57.05
N ALA A 916 -0.05 -43.75 -56.30
CA ALA A 916 -0.06 -43.46 -54.87
C ALA A 916 0.91 -44.36 -54.08
N ASP A 917 1.06 -45.63 -54.46
CA ASP A 917 1.96 -46.57 -53.79
C ASP A 917 3.45 -46.30 -54.13
N GLU A 918 3.75 -45.93 -55.37
CA GLU A 918 5.09 -45.49 -55.77
C GLU A 918 5.52 -44.23 -55.02
N ARG A 919 4.60 -43.26 -54.85
CA ARG A 919 4.84 -42.06 -54.06
C ARG A 919 5.16 -42.39 -52.60
N LYS A 920 4.41 -43.30 -51.98
CA LYS A 920 4.68 -43.77 -50.60
C LYS A 920 6.05 -44.44 -50.48
N SER A 921 6.38 -45.35 -51.40
CA SER A 921 7.68 -46.02 -51.43
C SER A 921 8.82 -45.02 -51.56
N ARG A 922 8.65 -44.03 -52.44
CA ARG A 922 9.66 -43.00 -52.67
C ARG A 922 9.88 -42.08 -51.47
N LEU A 923 8.83 -41.67 -50.76
CA LEU A 923 8.98 -40.92 -49.51
C LEU A 923 9.76 -41.72 -48.44
N ALA A 924 9.54 -43.03 -48.33
CA ALA A 924 10.29 -43.89 -47.42
C ALA A 924 11.78 -44.02 -47.81
N GLU A 925 12.10 -44.07 -49.12
CA GLU A 925 13.48 -44.01 -49.60
C GLU A 925 14.14 -42.68 -49.22
N LEU A 926 13.44 -41.55 -49.39
CA LEU A 926 13.93 -40.22 -49.04
C LEU A 926 14.20 -40.09 -47.54
N GLN A 927 13.36 -40.67 -46.67
CA GLN A 927 13.63 -40.78 -45.23
C GLN A 927 14.93 -41.53 -44.93
N THR A 928 15.19 -42.62 -45.67
CA THR A 928 16.41 -43.41 -45.50
C THR A 928 17.65 -42.65 -45.98
N LYS A 929 17.54 -41.92 -47.09
CA LYS A 929 18.62 -41.06 -47.61
C LYS A 929 18.95 -39.92 -46.64
N ARG A 930 17.94 -39.21 -46.13
CA ARG A 930 18.13 -38.12 -45.16
C ARG A 930 18.89 -38.57 -43.90
N ARG A 931 18.66 -39.78 -43.40
CA ARG A 931 19.35 -40.31 -42.21
C ARG A 931 20.85 -40.54 -42.40
N LYS A 932 21.34 -40.57 -43.65
CA LYS A 932 22.75 -40.83 -43.99
C LYS A 932 23.56 -39.56 -44.23
N LEU A 933 22.91 -38.38 -44.28
CA LEU A 933 23.55 -37.11 -44.57
C LEU A 933 24.06 -36.43 -43.29
N ASP A 934 25.25 -35.82 -43.39
CA ASP A 934 25.80 -34.92 -42.37
C ASP A 934 25.70 -33.47 -42.86
N LEU A 935 24.75 -32.73 -42.27
CA LEU A 935 24.45 -31.35 -42.66
C LEU A 935 25.54 -30.35 -42.26
N ALA A 936 26.65 -30.78 -41.64
CA ALA A 936 27.85 -29.96 -41.51
C ALA A 936 28.61 -29.82 -42.84
N ASN A 937 28.50 -30.80 -43.75
CA ASN A 937 29.16 -30.81 -45.05
C ASN A 937 28.35 -30.04 -46.11
N SER A 938 29.02 -29.28 -47.00
CA SER A 938 28.33 -28.49 -48.03
C SER A 938 27.70 -29.35 -49.13
N GLY A 939 28.32 -30.49 -49.48
CA GLY A 939 27.75 -31.42 -50.48
C GLY A 939 26.45 -32.06 -49.99
N ASP A 940 26.47 -32.58 -48.76
CA ASP A 940 25.30 -33.17 -48.10
C ASP A 940 24.16 -32.16 -47.91
N LYS A 941 24.45 -30.85 -47.80
CA LYS A 941 23.43 -29.79 -47.78
C LYS A 941 22.70 -29.64 -49.11
N GLU A 942 23.41 -29.72 -50.24
CA GLU A 942 22.78 -29.68 -51.57
C GLU A 942 21.90 -30.92 -51.77
N ASP A 943 22.41 -32.10 -51.42
CA ASP A 943 21.63 -33.35 -51.44
C ASP A 943 20.39 -33.27 -50.53
N TYR A 944 20.51 -32.65 -49.35
CA TYR A 944 19.39 -32.43 -48.44
C TYR A 944 18.32 -31.50 -49.01
N ILE A 945 18.72 -30.44 -49.71
CA ILE A 945 17.78 -29.54 -50.41
C ILE A 945 17.06 -30.30 -51.52
N SER A 946 17.76 -31.07 -52.34
CA SER A 946 17.12 -31.88 -53.39
C SER A 946 16.15 -32.91 -52.82
N ILE A 947 16.49 -33.55 -51.69
CA ILE A 947 15.58 -34.46 -50.99
C ILE A 947 14.31 -33.73 -50.53
N LEU A 948 14.45 -32.50 -50.03
CA LEU A 948 13.30 -31.69 -49.60
C LEU A 948 12.44 -31.26 -50.77
N GLU A 949 13.02 -30.79 -51.88
CA GLU A 949 12.28 -30.39 -53.08
C GLU A 949 11.47 -31.57 -53.67
N GLU A 950 12.08 -32.75 -53.73
CA GLU A 950 11.41 -33.98 -54.17
C GLU A 950 10.28 -34.38 -53.20
N ALA A 951 10.52 -34.32 -51.88
CA ALA A 951 9.50 -34.62 -50.87
C ALA A 951 8.33 -33.62 -50.91
N VAL A 952 8.60 -32.33 -51.14
CA VAL A 952 7.56 -31.30 -51.32
C VAL A 952 6.69 -31.61 -52.52
N ALA A 953 7.30 -31.89 -53.68
CA ALA A 953 6.56 -32.20 -54.89
C ALA A 953 5.64 -33.42 -54.73
N ILE A 954 6.17 -34.51 -54.17
CA ILE A 954 5.41 -35.74 -53.93
C ILE A 954 4.28 -35.52 -52.93
N SER A 955 4.54 -34.80 -51.82
CA SER A 955 3.54 -34.53 -50.78
C SER A 955 2.42 -33.61 -51.29
N ALA A 956 2.77 -32.56 -52.04
CA ALA A 956 1.81 -31.63 -52.62
C ALA A 956 0.84 -32.31 -53.59
N ILE A 957 1.35 -33.19 -54.46
CA ILE A 957 0.53 -33.99 -55.38
C ILE A 957 -0.26 -35.07 -54.63
N GLY A 958 0.33 -35.69 -53.61
CA GLY A 958 -0.35 -36.65 -52.72
C GLY A 958 -1.62 -36.08 -52.09
N ARG A 959 -1.56 -34.81 -51.65
CA ARG A 959 -2.67 -34.10 -51.00
C ARG A 959 -3.68 -33.49 -51.98
N LYS A 960 -3.36 -33.41 -53.27
CA LYS A 960 -4.21 -32.81 -54.31
C LYS A 960 -5.28 -33.81 -54.77
N SER A 961 -6.40 -33.87 -54.06
CA SER A 961 -7.57 -34.70 -54.42
C SER A 961 -8.44 -34.02 -55.48
N GLY A 962 -7.98 -34.02 -56.73
CA GLY A 962 -8.77 -33.63 -57.92
C GLY A 962 -9.16 -32.15 -58.01
N ARG A 963 -10.08 -31.66 -57.17
CA ARG A 963 -10.61 -30.27 -57.19
C ARG A 963 -9.90 -29.31 -56.23
N THR A 964 -8.99 -29.78 -55.38
CA THR A 964 -8.30 -28.98 -54.36
C THR A 964 -7.29 -28.02 -55.02
N SER A 965 -7.34 -26.74 -54.66
CA SER A 965 -6.41 -25.73 -55.20
C SER A 965 -5.01 -25.89 -54.59
N MET A 966 -3.96 -25.43 -55.29
CA MET A 966 -2.60 -25.46 -54.73
C MET A 966 -2.47 -24.54 -53.50
N GLU A 967 -3.22 -23.44 -53.46
CA GLU A 967 -3.30 -22.57 -52.28
C GLU A 967 -3.86 -23.35 -51.07
N GLU A 968 -4.91 -24.15 -51.26
CA GLU A 968 -5.51 -24.97 -50.21
C GLU A 968 -4.58 -26.10 -49.73
N VAL A 969 -3.84 -26.73 -50.65
CA VAL A 969 -2.77 -27.69 -50.30
C VAL A 969 -1.67 -27.00 -49.47
N THR A 970 -1.31 -25.78 -49.83
CA THR A 970 -0.29 -24.99 -49.09
C THR A 970 -0.77 -24.65 -47.68
N VAL A 971 -2.02 -24.18 -47.55
CA VAL A 971 -2.62 -23.83 -46.26
C VAL A 971 -2.74 -25.05 -45.35
N THR A 972 -3.21 -26.19 -45.87
CA THR A 972 -3.36 -27.43 -45.09
C THR A 972 -2.01 -27.99 -44.65
N THR A 973 -0.99 -27.95 -45.51
CA THR A 973 0.36 -28.42 -45.18
C THR A 973 1.04 -27.51 -44.15
N LEU A 974 0.87 -26.19 -44.29
CA LEU A 974 1.37 -25.24 -43.30
C LEU A 974 0.65 -25.37 -41.95
N ARG A 975 -0.66 -25.65 -41.94
CA ARG A 975 -1.42 -25.94 -40.71
C ARG A 975 -0.84 -27.16 -39.98
N ASP A 976 -0.54 -28.24 -40.71
CA ASP A 976 0.02 -29.45 -40.11
C ASP A 976 1.42 -29.20 -39.52
N LEU A 977 2.25 -28.42 -40.22
CA LEU A 977 3.54 -27.95 -39.69
C LEU A 977 3.37 -27.16 -38.40
N GLN A 978 2.43 -26.21 -38.36
CA GLN A 978 2.16 -25.41 -37.17
C GLN A 978 1.68 -26.27 -35.99
N ASP A 979 0.81 -27.26 -36.22
CA ASP A 979 0.37 -28.14 -35.14
C ASP A 979 1.50 -29.05 -34.63
N ARG A 980 2.39 -29.51 -35.53
CA ARG A 980 3.59 -30.26 -35.15
C ARG A 980 4.55 -29.41 -34.31
N GLN A 981 4.79 -28.17 -34.72
CA GLN A 981 5.62 -27.20 -33.99
C GLN A 981 5.03 -26.90 -32.60
N ASP A 982 3.72 -26.72 -32.50
CA ASP A 982 3.04 -26.52 -31.22
C ASP A 982 3.17 -27.76 -30.31
N ARG A 983 3.04 -28.98 -30.86
CA ARG A 983 3.26 -30.23 -30.09
C ARG A 983 4.70 -30.36 -29.62
N GLU A 984 5.67 -29.98 -30.43
CA GLU A 984 7.09 -29.95 -30.05
C GLU A 984 7.31 -28.97 -28.88
N LEU A 985 6.81 -27.74 -29.03
CA LEU A 985 6.94 -26.69 -28.02
C LEU A 985 6.26 -27.08 -26.70
N ALA A 986 5.08 -27.70 -26.75
CA ALA A 986 4.37 -28.20 -25.58
C ALA A 986 5.19 -29.28 -24.84
N LYS A 987 5.85 -30.20 -25.57
CA LYS A 987 6.73 -31.22 -24.98
C LYS A 987 7.98 -30.59 -24.35
N LEU A 988 8.57 -29.59 -24.99
CA LEU A 988 9.72 -28.88 -24.44
C LEU A 988 9.35 -28.19 -23.12
N ILE A 989 8.24 -27.46 -23.08
CA ILE A 989 7.76 -26.78 -21.87
C ILE A 989 7.48 -27.77 -20.74
N GLN A 990 6.89 -28.94 -21.04
CA GLN A 990 6.65 -29.97 -20.03
C GLN A 990 7.94 -30.49 -19.38
N ASN A 991 9.06 -30.45 -20.11
CA ASN A 991 10.34 -30.98 -19.67
C ASN A 991 11.33 -29.91 -19.19
N ILE A 992 11.11 -28.63 -19.52
CA ILE A 992 12.09 -27.54 -19.31
C ILE A 992 12.40 -27.27 -17.83
N GLU A 993 11.48 -27.62 -16.92
CA GLU A 993 11.70 -27.51 -15.48
C GLU A 993 12.80 -28.44 -14.95
N ASN A 994 13.06 -29.54 -15.66
CA ASN A 994 14.03 -30.57 -15.27
C ASN A 994 15.41 -30.38 -15.91
N VAL A 995 15.61 -29.35 -16.72
CA VAL A 995 16.86 -29.09 -17.46
C VAL A 995 17.73 -28.11 -16.67
N THR A 996 19.02 -28.41 -16.52
CA THR A 996 19.98 -27.52 -15.84
C THR A 996 20.42 -26.37 -16.74
N GLU A 997 21.04 -25.34 -16.15
CA GLU A 997 21.58 -24.18 -16.89
C GLU A 997 22.59 -24.61 -17.96
N GLU A 998 23.56 -25.46 -17.61
CA GLU A 998 24.56 -25.99 -18.55
C GLU A 998 23.92 -26.76 -19.71
N GLN A 999 22.87 -27.55 -19.42
CA GLN A 999 22.14 -28.27 -20.46
C GLN A 999 21.32 -27.33 -21.36
N LEU A 1000 20.77 -26.23 -20.82
CA LEU A 1000 20.07 -25.21 -21.60
C LEU A 1000 21.03 -24.43 -22.50
N GLU A 1001 22.25 -24.16 -22.03
CA GLU A 1001 23.30 -23.52 -22.83
C GLU A 1001 23.70 -24.40 -24.02
N THR A 1002 23.98 -25.69 -23.78
CA THR A 1002 24.29 -26.64 -24.85
C THR A 1002 23.15 -26.76 -25.85
N LYS A 1003 21.92 -26.94 -25.38
CA LYS A 1003 20.73 -27.03 -26.25
C LYS A 1003 20.46 -25.76 -27.03
N LEU A 1004 20.73 -24.59 -26.44
CA LEU A 1004 20.61 -23.31 -27.15
C LEU A 1004 21.60 -23.25 -28.31
N GLU A 1005 22.85 -23.69 -28.11
CA GLU A 1005 23.86 -23.70 -29.16
C GLU A 1005 23.53 -24.73 -30.25
N GLU A 1006 23.05 -25.92 -29.86
CA GLU A 1006 22.54 -26.94 -30.80
C GLU A 1006 21.42 -26.38 -31.69
N GLU A 1007 20.45 -25.63 -31.14
CA GLU A 1007 19.37 -25.01 -31.92
C GLU A 1007 19.87 -23.86 -32.82
N LYS A 1008 20.85 -23.08 -32.38
CA LYS A 1008 21.49 -22.06 -33.24
C LYS A 1008 22.22 -22.70 -34.41
N ASP A 1009 22.98 -23.75 -34.15
CA ASP A 1009 23.71 -24.49 -35.16
C ASP A 1009 22.74 -25.13 -36.16
N ALA A 1010 21.67 -25.76 -35.65
CA ALA A 1010 20.59 -26.31 -36.46
C ALA A 1010 19.97 -25.25 -37.39
N ARG A 1011 19.77 -24.02 -36.91
CA ARG A 1011 19.24 -22.90 -37.69
C ARG A 1011 20.24 -22.36 -38.71
N GLN A 1012 21.51 -22.19 -38.33
CA GLN A 1012 22.58 -21.74 -39.24
C GLN A 1012 22.85 -22.75 -40.36
N GLN A 1013 22.72 -24.04 -40.06
CA GLN A 1013 22.84 -25.12 -41.03
C GLN A 1013 21.61 -25.25 -41.93
N GLY A 1014 20.51 -24.54 -41.65
CA GLY A 1014 19.28 -24.59 -42.44
C GLY A 1014 18.50 -25.90 -42.25
N THR A 1015 18.66 -26.57 -41.11
CA THR A 1015 17.96 -27.82 -40.82
C THR A 1015 16.47 -27.55 -40.61
N VAL A 1016 15.61 -28.28 -41.35
CA VAL A 1016 14.15 -28.10 -41.31
C VAL A 1016 13.47 -29.43 -40.97
N HIS A 1017 13.74 -29.95 -39.77
CA HIS A 1017 13.31 -31.29 -39.37
C HIS A 1017 11.79 -31.44 -39.36
N ASN A 1018 11.04 -30.47 -38.83
CA ASN A 1018 9.57 -30.56 -38.79
C ASN A 1018 8.96 -30.50 -40.19
N VAL A 1019 9.56 -29.74 -41.10
CA VAL A 1019 9.14 -29.67 -42.51
C VAL A 1019 9.29 -31.06 -43.14
N PHE A 1020 10.46 -31.67 -42.99
CA PHE A 1020 10.72 -33.01 -43.51
C PHE A 1020 9.76 -34.06 -42.95
N ASP A 1021 9.47 -34.02 -41.65
CA ASP A 1021 8.54 -34.93 -40.99
C ASP A 1021 7.13 -34.81 -41.59
N ILE A 1022 6.59 -33.60 -41.75
CA ILE A 1022 5.24 -33.38 -42.30
C ILE A 1022 5.15 -33.81 -43.77
N LEU A 1023 6.20 -33.56 -44.56
CA LEU A 1023 6.20 -33.90 -45.98
C LEU A 1023 6.28 -35.40 -46.21
N THR A 1024 6.95 -36.14 -45.33
CA THR A 1024 7.15 -37.59 -45.45
C THR A 1024 6.16 -38.43 -44.66
N GLN A 1025 5.27 -37.81 -43.87
CA GLN A 1025 4.13 -38.49 -43.25
C GLN A 1025 3.13 -38.95 -44.31
N THR A 1026 2.78 -40.23 -44.28
CA THR A 1026 1.74 -40.82 -45.13
C THR A 1026 0.38 -40.77 -44.42
N ASP A 1027 -0.73 -40.65 -45.15
CA ASP A 1027 -2.09 -40.61 -44.53
C ASP A 1027 -2.40 -41.83 -43.63
N ASP A 1028 -1.71 -42.95 -43.82
CA ASP A 1028 -1.86 -44.15 -42.99
C ASP A 1028 -1.19 -44.00 -41.60
N SER A 1029 -0.10 -43.23 -41.48
CA SER A 1029 0.57 -43.01 -40.19
C SER A 1029 -0.24 -42.10 -39.25
N VAL A 1030 -1.05 -41.18 -39.80
CA VAL A 1030 -1.96 -40.34 -38.99
C VAL A 1030 -3.08 -41.19 -38.39
N LYS A 1031 -3.60 -42.16 -39.14
CA LYS A 1031 -4.60 -43.12 -38.64
C LYS A 1031 -4.00 -44.08 -37.63
N GLU A 1032 -2.75 -44.51 -37.82
CA GLU A 1032 -2.03 -45.34 -36.85
C GLU A 1032 -1.77 -44.60 -35.54
N ASP A 1033 -1.31 -43.35 -35.58
CA ASP A 1033 -1.09 -42.53 -34.38
C ASP A 1033 -2.41 -42.21 -33.66
N GLU A 1034 -3.50 -41.91 -34.39
CA GLU A 1034 -4.83 -41.76 -33.80
C GLU A 1034 -5.34 -43.07 -33.20
N LEU A 1035 -5.08 -44.21 -33.84
CA LEU A 1035 -5.44 -45.54 -33.33
C LEU A 1035 -4.62 -45.86 -32.07
N ILE A 1036 -3.32 -45.56 -32.06
CA ILE A 1036 -2.42 -45.75 -30.90
C ILE A 1036 -2.90 -44.87 -29.74
N LEU A 1037 -3.18 -43.58 -29.96
CA LEU A 1037 -3.73 -42.68 -28.93
C LEU A 1037 -5.10 -43.16 -28.42
N SER A 1038 -5.94 -43.67 -29.32
CA SER A 1038 -7.25 -44.24 -28.96
C SER A 1038 -7.10 -45.52 -28.14
N LEU A 1039 -6.13 -46.35 -28.48
CA LEU A 1039 -5.76 -47.56 -27.75
C LEU A 1039 -5.18 -47.20 -26.39
N GLU A 1040 -4.25 -46.27 -26.29
CA GLU A 1040 -3.68 -45.78 -25.02
C GLU A 1040 -4.77 -45.21 -24.11
N LYS A 1041 -5.70 -44.41 -24.63
CA LYS A 1041 -6.87 -43.92 -23.87
C LYS A 1041 -7.76 -45.08 -23.41
N LYS A 1042 -8.01 -46.07 -24.26
CA LYS A 1042 -8.79 -47.27 -23.92
C LYS A 1042 -8.09 -48.09 -22.83
N TYR A 1043 -6.79 -48.32 -22.96
CA TYR A 1043 -5.98 -49.07 -21.99
C TYR A 1043 -5.84 -48.33 -20.67
N SER A 1044 -5.68 -47.00 -20.68
CA SER A 1044 -5.67 -46.18 -19.47
C SER A 1044 -7.02 -46.23 -18.74
N ARG A 1045 -8.14 -46.16 -19.46
CA ARG A 1045 -9.48 -46.33 -18.86
C ARG A 1045 -9.69 -47.74 -18.30
N LEU A 1046 -9.20 -48.76 -19.01
CA LEU A 1046 -9.29 -50.15 -18.57
C LEU A 1046 -8.44 -50.38 -17.32
N GLN A 1047 -7.22 -49.81 -17.29
CA GLN A 1047 -6.32 -49.82 -16.15
C GLN A 1047 -6.96 -49.11 -14.95
N ASP A 1048 -7.57 -47.94 -15.15
CA ASP A 1048 -8.28 -47.22 -14.08
C ASP A 1048 -9.43 -48.05 -13.51
N SER A 1049 -10.21 -48.70 -14.37
CA SER A 1049 -11.28 -49.61 -13.97
C SER A 1049 -10.76 -50.81 -13.18
N LEU A 1050 -9.70 -51.47 -13.67
CA LEU A 1050 -9.06 -52.61 -12.99
C LEU A 1050 -8.49 -52.23 -11.63
N LEU A 1051 -7.77 -51.11 -11.53
CA LEU A 1051 -7.21 -50.64 -10.27
C LEU A 1051 -8.32 -50.26 -9.27
N SER A 1052 -9.41 -49.66 -9.76
CA SER A 1052 -10.58 -49.36 -8.93
C SER A 1052 -11.28 -50.63 -8.43
N GLU A 1053 -11.33 -51.68 -9.24
CA GLU A 1053 -11.93 -52.96 -8.89
C GLU A 1053 -11.05 -53.77 -7.93
N CYS A 1054 -9.73 -53.74 -8.11
CA CYS A 1054 -8.77 -54.29 -7.13
C CYS A 1054 -8.85 -53.56 -5.78
N LEU A 1055 -9.03 -52.23 -5.79
CA LEU A 1055 -9.25 -51.45 -4.57
C LEU A 1055 -10.60 -51.77 -3.91
N CYS A 1056 -11.65 -51.96 -4.70
CA CYS A 1056 -12.97 -52.38 -4.23
C CYS A 1056 -12.91 -53.78 -3.59
N GLN A 1057 -12.18 -54.72 -4.19
CA GLN A 1057 -11.99 -56.07 -3.65
C GLN A 1057 -11.14 -56.07 -2.37
N SER A 1058 -10.03 -55.32 -2.34
CA SER A 1058 -9.15 -55.24 -1.17
C SER A 1058 -9.76 -54.50 0.03
N CYS A 1059 -10.61 -53.50 -0.21
CA CYS A 1059 -11.31 -52.78 0.86
C CYS A 1059 -12.61 -53.46 1.30
N GLY A 1060 -13.15 -54.40 0.51
CA GLY A 1060 -14.47 -54.98 0.67
C GLY A 1060 -15.58 -54.08 0.12
N LYS A 1061 -16.53 -54.66 -0.64
CA LYS A 1061 -17.54 -53.94 -1.42
C LYS A 1061 -18.41 -52.98 -0.58
N GLU A 1062 -18.80 -53.39 0.63
CA GLU A 1062 -19.59 -52.54 1.55
C GLU A 1062 -18.81 -51.36 2.13
N SER A 1063 -17.51 -51.51 2.36
CA SER A 1063 -16.63 -50.45 2.86
C SER A 1063 -16.23 -49.48 1.75
N TRP A 1064 -16.04 -50.02 0.53
CA TRP A 1064 -15.84 -49.24 -0.67
C TRP A 1064 -17.04 -48.34 -0.96
N ASP A 1065 -18.27 -48.85 -0.92
CA ASP A 1065 -19.46 -48.05 -1.22
C ASP A 1065 -19.73 -46.95 -0.17
N LYS A 1066 -19.29 -47.13 1.08
CA LYS A 1066 -19.38 -46.13 2.17
C LYS A 1066 -18.26 -45.08 2.17
N MET A 1067 -17.16 -45.29 1.42
CA MET A 1067 -16.06 -44.33 1.34
C MET A 1067 -16.43 -43.11 0.49
N ALA A 1068 -16.02 -41.91 0.94
CA ALA A 1068 -16.18 -40.68 0.17
C ALA A 1068 -15.37 -40.75 -1.13
N GLU A 1069 -15.87 -40.15 -2.22
CA GLU A 1069 -15.21 -40.15 -3.55
C GLU A 1069 -13.77 -39.62 -3.49
N LYS A 1070 -13.51 -38.65 -2.61
CA LYS A 1070 -12.18 -38.07 -2.40
C LYS A 1070 -11.17 -39.09 -1.88
N ASP A 1071 -11.59 -39.98 -0.98
CA ASP A 1071 -10.73 -41.01 -0.39
C ASP A 1071 -10.51 -42.18 -1.36
N LYS A 1072 -11.52 -42.51 -2.18
CA LYS A 1072 -11.39 -43.45 -3.31
C LYS A 1072 -10.35 -42.95 -4.31
N LEU A 1073 -10.39 -41.66 -4.65
CA LEU A 1073 -9.45 -41.02 -5.56
C LEU A 1073 -8.02 -41.01 -5.01
N VAL A 1074 -7.83 -40.70 -3.72
CA VAL A 1074 -6.49 -40.72 -3.09
C VAL A 1074 -5.89 -42.13 -3.11
N LYS A 1075 -6.66 -43.16 -2.75
CA LYS A 1075 -6.20 -44.56 -2.81
C LYS A 1075 -5.89 -45.00 -4.23
N LEU A 1076 -6.68 -44.57 -5.21
CA LEU A 1076 -6.50 -44.89 -6.62
C LEU A 1076 -5.25 -44.20 -7.20
N VAL A 1077 -4.97 -42.96 -6.83
CA VAL A 1077 -3.74 -42.24 -7.21
C VAL A 1077 -2.50 -42.91 -6.61
N HIS A 1078 -2.54 -43.27 -5.34
CA HIS A 1078 -1.42 -43.96 -4.69
C HIS A 1078 -1.13 -45.32 -5.35
N LEU A 1079 -2.18 -46.09 -5.69
CA LEU A 1079 -2.02 -47.36 -6.38
C LEU A 1079 -1.49 -47.19 -7.81
N LYS A 1080 -1.89 -46.12 -8.51
CA LYS A 1080 -1.36 -45.76 -9.83
C LYS A 1080 0.14 -45.44 -9.78
N GLU A 1081 0.58 -44.69 -8.78
CA GLU A 1081 1.99 -44.37 -8.59
C GLU A 1081 2.81 -45.64 -8.36
N GLN A 1082 2.35 -46.54 -7.49
CA GLN A 1082 3.01 -47.83 -7.25
C GLN A 1082 3.10 -48.70 -8.52
N VAL A 1083 2.02 -48.76 -9.32
CA VAL A 1083 2.02 -49.49 -10.59
C VAL A 1083 2.98 -48.85 -11.59
N LYS A 1084 3.04 -47.53 -11.67
CA LYS A 1084 3.98 -46.80 -12.52
C LYS A 1084 5.43 -47.07 -12.13
N ASP A 1085 5.70 -47.08 -10.83
CA ASP A 1085 7.02 -47.38 -10.26
C ASP A 1085 7.45 -48.83 -10.54
N MET A 1086 6.51 -49.78 -10.53
CA MET A 1086 6.75 -51.17 -10.89
C MET A 1086 6.98 -51.38 -12.40
N ILE A 1087 6.25 -50.65 -13.25
CA ILE A 1087 6.46 -50.66 -14.71
C ILE A 1087 7.86 -50.11 -15.04
N GLN A 1088 8.28 -49.02 -14.39
CA GLN A 1088 9.63 -48.46 -14.56
C GLN A 1088 10.74 -49.41 -14.13
N LYS A 1089 10.47 -50.31 -13.19
CA LYS A 1089 11.38 -51.38 -12.75
C LYS A 1089 11.34 -52.63 -13.64
N GLY A 1090 10.65 -52.59 -14.79
CA GLY A 1090 10.61 -53.67 -15.77
C GLY A 1090 9.63 -54.81 -15.43
N ASN A 1091 8.74 -54.64 -14.44
CA ASN A 1091 7.71 -55.64 -14.16
C ASN A 1091 6.49 -55.42 -15.06
N TYR A 1092 6.15 -56.42 -15.87
CA TYR A 1092 4.96 -56.40 -16.71
C TYR A 1092 3.66 -56.31 -15.88
N LEU A 1093 2.66 -55.59 -16.40
CA LEU A 1093 1.38 -55.30 -15.72
C LEU A 1093 0.68 -56.57 -15.20
N CYS A 1094 0.70 -57.66 -15.98
CA CYS A 1094 0.11 -58.94 -15.58
C CYS A 1094 0.82 -59.60 -14.39
N ASN A 1095 2.15 -59.55 -14.33
CA ASN A 1095 2.92 -60.09 -13.20
C ASN A 1095 2.76 -59.25 -11.93
N SER A 1096 2.53 -57.95 -12.09
CA SER A 1096 2.35 -57.00 -10.98
C SER A 1096 0.98 -57.16 -10.31
N ILE A 1097 -0.08 -57.36 -11.10
CA ILE A 1097 -1.42 -57.67 -10.61
C ILE A 1097 -1.47 -59.08 -9.99
N PHE A 1098 -0.82 -60.08 -10.61
CA PHE A 1098 -0.74 -61.43 -10.05
C PHE A 1098 0.03 -61.49 -8.72
N LYS A 1099 1.15 -60.76 -8.60
CA LYS A 1099 1.90 -60.69 -7.33
C LYS A 1099 1.08 -60.05 -6.22
N PHE A 1100 0.31 -59.02 -6.51
CA PHE A 1100 -0.53 -58.36 -5.51
C PHE A 1100 -1.71 -59.24 -5.08
N ILE A 1101 -2.35 -59.96 -6.02
CA ILE A 1101 -3.39 -60.95 -5.71
C ILE A 1101 -2.82 -62.16 -4.93
N SER A 1102 -1.53 -62.47 -5.08
CA SER A 1102 -0.88 -63.53 -4.28
C SER A 1102 -0.43 -63.10 -2.87
N LEU A 1103 -0.43 -61.79 -2.59
CA LEU A 1103 0.03 -61.19 -1.33
C LEU A 1103 -1.12 -60.70 -0.43
N VAL A 1104 -2.36 -60.71 -0.94
CA VAL A 1104 -3.62 -60.50 -0.22
C VAL A 1104 -4.31 -61.84 -0.09
#